data_AF-A0AAD6X7M7-F1
#
_entry.id   AF-A0AAD6X7M7-F1
#
_cell.length_a   1.000
_cell.length_b   1.000
_cell.length_c   1.000
_cell.angle_alpha   90.00
_cell.angle_beta   90.00
_cell.angle_gamma   90.00
#
_symmetry.space_group_name_H-M   'P 1'
#
loop_
_entity.id
_entity.type
_entity.pdbx_description
1 polymer ?
#
loop_
_entity_poly.entity_id
_entity_poly.type
_entity_poly.pdbx_seq_one_letter_code
_entity_poly.pdbx_strand_id
1 'polypeptide(L)'
;MEPAPPPSYTSVDPPSIDVPARATEAPPAYSFPERFTIGSGRTTEPFVNASQLKDHLALLHAFAELKLSAEAMGTDLGIPHLPTEKEERWVFFVGLAVERFEKWCRALQPSHSEKGLATILPPIDVIMVWHAYLLNPGWYAEDGKRIEAFKGLLQAGEAFGAALGGELGELLAAEPSQRRIDNWVQMTATSFDPFKAATEMVTRDIACPKCRSVVYAPYMTAEATGYLQQNFTIKCTKTECNFDITRDTLALRKLVKDLARTDASGKKATDMLAGTIHTATNVQDLTRGRIVKGTMLSSFTLKRPAGQTPGKLMSDFAYGDLLMQLGQYQLPKLRSQLTLKMKAGGGKLMGRIMSAYVDDKMFSVELVGAVLRQGSFVTKMYDLQWTRPGFFDSTEDEVALQHSIARYHAFLDLMSSSPASFFVPTLDIDLAWHTHQLMASNYTRDTVGFVGRFIDHDDKVEESQLASSFDITCRAWKNRFGVQYTHCGCPLPGQTIGQRLSRLVGQTTNPSYLIPPNRDTLLAATHPSDHNAVFAFHHKAASEAAQRRRREKIAKRAQRELKEGKAGGRRGLAHDPAFLVPVPMYYAAGFAGLGAGNIVNGGIGGFGGCAVGAGACGVGGAACGATGCGGGGCEFPHFCIPYPSLYSNGLSSRGCWRRV
;
A
#
# COMPACT_ATOMS: atom_id res chain seq x y z
N MET A 1 59.49 40.43 -14.84
CA MET A 1 58.18 40.97 -15.22
C MET A 1 57.21 40.58 -14.12
N GLU A 2 56.89 41.52 -13.24
CA GLU A 2 55.86 41.35 -12.20
C GLU A 2 54.45 41.31 -12.83
N PRO A 3 53.51 40.54 -12.27
CA PRO A 3 52.12 40.57 -12.70
C PRO A 3 51.41 41.81 -12.15
N ALA A 4 50.64 42.49 -13.02
CA ALA A 4 49.87 43.69 -12.70
C ALA A 4 48.80 43.43 -11.61
N PRO A 5 48.45 44.43 -10.78
CA PRO A 5 47.42 44.28 -9.76
C PRO A 5 46.01 44.26 -10.39
N PRO A 6 45.04 43.59 -9.76
CA PRO A 6 43.67 43.54 -10.27
C PRO A 6 42.96 44.91 -10.10
N PRO A 7 41.96 45.23 -10.95
CA PRO A 7 41.30 46.52 -10.92
C PRO A 7 40.37 46.70 -9.71
N SER A 8 40.30 47.96 -9.27
CA SER A 8 39.41 48.48 -8.23
C SER A 8 37.94 48.44 -8.67
N TYR A 9 37.04 47.95 -7.80
CA TYR A 9 35.60 47.99 -8.01
C TYR A 9 35.03 49.30 -7.46
N THR A 10 34.49 50.15 -8.34
CA THR A 10 33.54 51.23 -7.97
C THR A 10 32.11 50.75 -8.13
N SER A 11 31.28 51.01 -7.12
CA SER A 11 29.85 50.73 -7.09
C SER A 11 29.09 51.75 -7.94
N VAL A 12 28.57 51.31 -9.09
CA VAL A 12 27.51 52.03 -9.82
C VAL A 12 26.48 50.99 -10.25
N ASP A 13 25.24 51.14 -9.76
CA ASP A 13 24.12 50.27 -10.09
C ASP A 13 23.80 50.34 -11.59
N PRO A 14 23.54 49.19 -12.27
CA PRO A 14 23.05 49.20 -13.63
C PRO A 14 21.54 49.54 -13.70
N PRO A 15 21.05 50.10 -14.81
CA PRO A 15 19.69 50.61 -14.93
C PRO A 15 18.64 49.49 -15.01
N SER A 16 17.42 49.82 -14.61
CA SER A 16 16.22 48.98 -14.69
C SER A 16 15.97 48.48 -16.12
N ILE A 17 16.00 47.16 -16.30
CA ILE A 17 15.55 46.50 -17.52
C ILE A 17 14.07 46.14 -17.33
N ASP A 18 13.22 46.78 -18.13
CA ASP A 18 11.82 46.40 -18.32
C ASP A 18 11.72 44.91 -18.67
N VAL A 19 10.95 44.17 -17.87
CA VAL A 19 10.65 42.75 -18.09
C VAL A 19 9.61 42.66 -19.22
N PRO A 20 9.92 42.07 -20.38
CA PRO A 20 8.92 41.87 -21.42
C PRO A 20 7.86 40.86 -20.97
N ALA A 21 6.63 41.09 -21.40
CA ALA A 21 5.52 40.15 -21.25
C ALA A 21 5.94 38.74 -21.66
N ARG A 22 5.64 37.78 -20.79
CA ARG A 22 5.94 36.34 -20.92
C ARG A 22 5.42 35.83 -22.26
N ALA A 23 6.34 35.58 -23.20
CA ALA A 23 6.05 34.92 -24.46
C ALA A 23 5.46 33.52 -24.18
N THR A 24 4.38 33.21 -24.89
CA THR A 24 3.83 31.87 -25.09
C THR A 24 4.89 31.01 -25.76
N GLU A 25 5.67 30.25 -24.98
CA GLU A 25 6.55 29.21 -25.53
C GLU A 25 5.69 28.14 -26.20
N ALA A 26 5.95 27.87 -27.48
CA ALA A 26 5.33 26.77 -28.21
C ALA A 26 5.54 25.43 -27.46
N PRO A 27 4.59 24.48 -27.54
CA PRO A 27 4.76 23.16 -26.93
C PRO A 27 6.08 22.50 -27.41
N PRO A 28 6.72 21.69 -26.56
CA PRO A 28 8.07 21.20 -26.81
C PRO A 28 8.15 20.47 -28.16
N ALA A 29 9.29 20.63 -28.87
CA ALA A 29 9.51 20.15 -30.23
C ALA A 29 9.58 18.61 -30.41
N TYR A 30 9.11 17.83 -29.44
CA TYR A 30 9.03 16.37 -29.53
C TYR A 30 7.56 15.93 -29.72
N SER A 31 7.35 14.91 -30.54
CA SER A 31 6.04 14.25 -30.66
C SER A 31 5.85 13.24 -29.52
N PHE A 32 4.70 13.27 -28.84
CA PHE A 32 4.37 12.27 -27.82
C PHE A 32 4.48 10.85 -28.40
N PRO A 33 5.23 9.92 -27.77
CA PRO A 33 5.37 8.57 -28.30
C PRO A 33 4.07 7.77 -28.19
N GLU A 34 3.61 7.20 -29.30
CA GLU A 34 2.47 6.27 -29.32
C GLU A 34 2.85 4.86 -28.83
N ARG A 35 4.15 4.55 -28.77
CA ARG A 35 4.67 3.22 -28.38
C ARG A 35 5.90 3.36 -27.52
N PHE A 36 6.03 2.46 -26.54
CA PHE A 36 7.13 2.46 -25.59
C PHE A 36 7.89 1.13 -25.63
N THR A 37 9.20 1.19 -25.37
CA THR A 37 10.03 -0.01 -25.18
C THR A 37 10.10 -0.32 -23.69
N ILE A 38 9.76 -1.55 -23.32
CA ILE A 38 9.84 -2.07 -21.95
C ILE A 38 10.58 -3.41 -22.00
N GLY A 39 11.79 -3.44 -21.44
CA GLY A 39 12.64 -4.61 -21.54
C GLY A 39 12.98 -4.92 -23.01
N SER A 40 12.69 -6.15 -23.44
CA SER A 40 12.82 -6.55 -24.85
C SER A 40 11.56 -6.31 -25.69
N GLY A 41 10.44 -5.94 -25.06
CA GLY A 41 9.16 -5.73 -25.73
C GLY A 41 8.94 -4.29 -26.18
N ARG A 42 8.10 -4.10 -27.20
CA ARG A 42 7.60 -2.80 -27.64
C ARG A 42 6.08 -2.80 -27.61
N THR A 43 5.48 -1.84 -26.94
CA THR A 43 4.02 -1.77 -26.81
C THR A 43 3.36 -1.43 -28.15
N THR A 44 2.10 -1.85 -28.31
CA THR A 44 1.25 -1.48 -29.46
C THR A 44 0.69 -0.07 -29.31
N GLU A 45 0.38 0.29 -28.07
CA GLU A 45 -0.15 1.58 -27.60
C GLU A 45 0.33 1.82 -26.15
N PRO A 46 0.12 3.01 -25.56
CA PRO A 46 0.39 3.25 -24.15
C PRO A 46 -0.58 2.44 -23.26
N PHE A 47 -0.11 1.86 -22.15
CA PHE A 47 -0.95 1.09 -21.21
C PHE A 47 -2.01 1.92 -20.49
N VAL A 48 -1.80 3.25 -20.44
CA VAL A 48 -2.75 4.22 -19.91
C VAL A 48 -2.76 5.45 -20.82
N ASN A 49 -3.91 6.13 -20.90
CA ASN A 49 -4.07 7.35 -21.70
C ASN A 49 -4.50 8.56 -20.85
N ALA A 50 -4.47 9.75 -21.46
CA ALA A 50 -4.76 11.00 -20.75
C ALA A 50 -6.19 11.04 -20.19
N SER A 51 -7.20 10.56 -20.93
CA SER A 51 -8.58 10.49 -20.46
C SER A 51 -8.72 9.62 -19.21
N GLN A 52 -8.06 8.47 -19.17
CA GLN A 52 -8.03 7.59 -18.00
C GLN A 52 -7.38 8.27 -16.78
N LEU A 53 -6.29 9.01 -16.98
CA LEU A 53 -5.66 9.79 -15.93
C LEU A 53 -6.59 10.91 -15.42
N LYS A 54 -7.33 11.59 -16.31
CA LYS A 54 -8.32 12.62 -15.94
C LYS A 54 -9.46 12.05 -15.10
N ASP A 55 -10.02 10.91 -15.49
CA ASP A 55 -11.07 10.22 -14.71
C ASP A 55 -10.55 9.77 -13.34
N HIS A 56 -9.32 9.27 -13.28
CA HIS A 56 -8.71 8.92 -11.99
C HIS A 56 -8.50 10.16 -11.11
N LEU A 57 -8.04 11.29 -11.67
CA LEU A 57 -7.93 12.55 -10.93
C LEU A 57 -9.30 13.06 -10.42
N ALA A 58 -10.37 12.86 -11.20
CA ALA A 58 -11.73 13.17 -10.76
C ALA A 58 -12.18 12.30 -9.57
N LEU A 59 -11.82 11.01 -9.55
CA LEU A 59 -12.02 10.15 -8.37
C LEU A 59 -11.26 10.68 -7.15
N LEU A 60 -9.98 11.03 -7.31
CA LEU A 60 -9.17 11.55 -6.21
C LEU A 60 -9.75 12.88 -5.67
N HIS A 61 -10.29 13.73 -6.55
CA HIS A 61 -11.01 14.93 -6.14
C HIS A 61 -12.22 14.59 -5.27
N ALA A 62 -13.07 13.67 -5.73
CA ALA A 62 -14.26 13.25 -4.99
C ALA A 62 -13.91 12.62 -3.62
N PHE A 63 -12.78 11.91 -3.51
CA PHE A 63 -12.30 11.40 -2.22
C PHE A 63 -11.84 12.52 -1.28
N ALA A 64 -11.18 13.56 -1.81
CA ALA A 64 -10.78 14.72 -1.02
C ALA A 64 -12.00 15.48 -0.48
N GLU A 65 -13.00 15.73 -1.33
CA GLU A 65 -14.26 16.39 -0.93
C GLU A 65 -15.06 15.57 0.09
N LEU A 66 -15.09 14.24 -0.08
CA LEU A 66 -15.70 13.32 0.88
C LEU A 66 -15.04 13.43 2.26
N LYS A 67 -13.70 13.45 2.29
CA LYS A 67 -12.93 13.60 3.53
C LYS A 67 -13.22 14.94 4.20
N LEU A 68 -13.17 16.05 3.45
CA LEU A 68 -13.48 17.38 3.98
C LEU A 68 -14.90 17.43 4.58
N SER A 69 -15.87 16.83 3.88
CA SER A 69 -17.26 16.74 4.34
C SER A 69 -17.40 15.90 5.62
N ALA A 70 -16.73 14.74 5.69
CA ALA A 70 -16.74 13.89 6.87
C ALA A 70 -16.03 14.54 8.09
N GLU A 71 -14.96 15.30 7.86
CA GLU A 71 -14.27 16.05 8.92
C GLU A 71 -15.10 17.26 9.41
N ALA A 72 -15.88 17.87 8.51
CA ALA A 72 -16.77 19.00 8.81
C ALA A 72 -18.07 18.56 9.50
N MET A 73 -18.41 17.27 9.45
CA MET A 73 -19.56 16.71 10.15
C MET A 73 -19.53 17.07 11.64
N GLY A 74 -20.54 17.81 12.10
CA GLY A 74 -20.75 18.10 13.52
C GLY A 74 -21.37 16.92 14.28
N THR A 75 -21.41 17.02 15.61
CA THR A 75 -22.09 16.05 16.49
C THR A 75 -23.61 16.05 16.34
N ASP A 76 -24.17 16.99 15.57
CA ASP A 76 -25.61 17.26 15.47
C ASP A 76 -26.38 16.22 14.64
N LEU A 77 -25.68 15.31 13.94
CA LEU A 77 -26.30 14.24 13.15
C LEU A 77 -26.86 13.07 13.97
N GLY A 78 -26.74 13.12 15.31
CA GLY A 78 -27.29 12.09 16.20
C GLY A 78 -26.54 10.75 16.14
N ILE A 79 -25.29 10.72 15.64
CA ILE A 79 -24.45 9.53 15.62
C ILE A 79 -23.94 9.25 17.05
N PRO A 80 -24.27 8.10 17.66
CA PRO A 80 -23.86 7.79 19.03
C PRO A 80 -22.34 7.74 19.18
N HIS A 81 -21.81 8.44 20.18
CA HIS A 81 -20.39 8.45 20.54
C HIS A 81 -19.45 8.84 19.38
N LEU A 82 -19.91 9.74 18.49
CA LEU A 82 -19.08 10.28 17.42
C LEU A 82 -17.83 11.00 17.99
N PRO A 83 -16.63 10.76 17.44
CA PRO A 83 -15.41 11.42 17.88
C PRO A 83 -15.43 12.96 17.72
N THR A 84 -14.76 13.65 18.64
CA THR A 84 -14.65 15.13 18.62
C THR A 84 -13.52 15.63 17.71
N GLU A 85 -12.47 14.84 17.52
CA GLU A 85 -11.35 15.21 16.65
C GLU A 85 -11.66 14.93 15.17
N LYS A 86 -11.26 15.84 14.28
CA LYS A 86 -11.52 15.74 12.82
C LYS A 86 -10.96 14.46 12.22
N GLU A 87 -9.70 14.17 12.50
CA GLU A 87 -9.02 12.97 12.00
C GLU A 87 -9.69 11.68 12.51
N GLU A 88 -10.18 11.69 13.75
CA GLU A 88 -10.89 10.55 14.32
C GLU A 88 -12.26 10.35 13.63
N ARG A 89 -13.02 11.42 13.38
CA ARG A 89 -14.26 11.31 12.58
C ARG A 89 -14.02 10.70 11.21
N TRP A 90 -12.92 11.10 10.55
CA TRP A 90 -12.54 10.50 9.27
C TRP A 90 -12.27 9.00 9.39
N VAL A 91 -11.51 8.56 10.40
CA VAL A 91 -11.23 7.12 10.63
C VAL A 91 -12.51 6.33 10.90
N PHE A 92 -13.42 6.87 11.71
CA PHE A 92 -14.73 6.27 11.97
C PHE A 92 -15.53 6.10 10.67
N PHE A 93 -15.58 7.16 9.85
CA PHE A 93 -16.30 7.17 8.59
C PHE A 93 -15.72 6.17 7.58
N VAL A 94 -14.39 6.09 7.45
CA VAL A 94 -13.71 5.05 6.65
C VAL A 94 -14.06 3.65 7.16
N GLY A 95 -14.13 3.46 8.49
CA GLY A 95 -14.57 2.22 9.11
C GLY A 95 -15.94 1.77 8.61
N LEU A 96 -16.92 2.67 8.59
CA LEU A 96 -18.26 2.42 8.04
C LEU A 96 -18.25 2.19 6.53
N ALA A 97 -17.44 2.93 5.77
CA ALA A 97 -17.29 2.72 4.33
C ALA A 97 -16.82 1.29 4.01
N VAL A 98 -15.88 0.74 4.81
CA VAL A 98 -15.43 -0.66 4.67
C VAL A 98 -16.55 -1.66 4.99
N GLU A 99 -17.43 -1.36 5.94
CA GLU A 99 -18.64 -2.19 6.21
C GLU A 99 -19.59 -2.20 5.02
N ARG A 100 -19.84 -1.03 4.42
CA ARG A 100 -20.71 -0.88 3.24
C ARG A 100 -20.11 -1.58 2.02
N PHE A 101 -18.80 -1.46 1.81
CA PHE A 101 -18.07 -2.20 0.78
C PHE A 101 -18.18 -3.71 0.97
N GLU A 102 -18.04 -4.21 2.20
CA GLU A 102 -18.20 -5.64 2.48
C GLU A 102 -19.61 -6.14 2.17
N LYS A 103 -20.65 -5.40 2.56
CA LYS A 103 -22.06 -5.71 2.23
C LYS A 103 -22.26 -5.77 0.72
N TRP A 104 -21.76 -4.78 -0.01
CA TRP A 104 -21.85 -4.74 -1.47
C TRP A 104 -21.16 -5.94 -2.12
N CYS A 105 -19.92 -6.25 -1.73
CA CYS A 105 -19.18 -7.41 -2.23
C CYS A 105 -19.91 -8.75 -1.99
N ARG A 106 -20.62 -8.91 -0.87
CA ARG A 106 -21.39 -10.14 -0.60
C ARG A 106 -22.65 -10.26 -1.46
N ALA A 107 -23.28 -9.13 -1.77
CA ALA A 107 -24.52 -9.10 -2.53
C ALA A 107 -24.29 -9.12 -4.05
N LEU A 108 -23.14 -8.63 -4.50
CA LEU A 108 -22.83 -8.46 -5.92
C LEU A 108 -22.69 -9.80 -6.65
N GLN A 109 -23.47 -9.97 -7.72
CA GLN A 109 -23.42 -11.11 -8.63
C GLN A 109 -22.89 -10.67 -9.99
N PRO A 110 -22.27 -11.58 -10.77
CA PRO A 110 -21.75 -11.24 -12.10
C PRO A 110 -22.78 -10.60 -13.04
N SER A 111 -24.04 -11.05 -12.96
CA SER A 111 -25.13 -10.55 -13.81
C SER A 111 -25.49 -9.10 -13.57
N HIS A 112 -25.17 -8.53 -12.39
CA HIS A 112 -25.46 -7.13 -12.12
C HIS A 112 -24.67 -6.18 -13.03
N SER A 113 -23.46 -6.56 -13.43
CA SER A 113 -22.60 -5.76 -14.29
C SER A 113 -22.94 -5.87 -15.79
N GLU A 114 -23.88 -6.73 -16.19
CA GLU A 114 -24.24 -6.94 -17.60
C GLU A 114 -24.75 -5.67 -18.29
N LYS A 115 -25.33 -4.74 -17.51
CA LYS A 115 -25.85 -3.45 -18.01
C LYS A 115 -24.84 -2.30 -17.90
N GLY A 116 -23.57 -2.62 -17.68
CA GLY A 116 -22.50 -1.64 -17.52
C GLY A 116 -22.41 -1.04 -16.12
N LEU A 117 -21.38 -0.21 -15.92
CA LEU A 117 -21.00 0.32 -14.61
C LEU A 117 -22.06 1.27 -14.03
N ALA A 118 -22.74 2.06 -14.86
CA ALA A 118 -23.72 3.06 -14.44
C ALA A 118 -24.80 2.53 -13.48
N THR A 119 -25.18 1.24 -13.61
CA THR A 119 -26.24 0.63 -12.79
C THR A 119 -25.76 0.04 -11.46
N ILE A 120 -24.45 -0.20 -11.33
CA ILE A 120 -23.84 -0.89 -10.19
C ILE A 120 -22.77 -0.07 -9.47
N LEU A 121 -22.39 1.10 -10.02
CA LEU A 121 -21.39 1.99 -9.42
C LEU A 121 -21.82 2.31 -7.98
N PRO A 122 -21.04 1.95 -6.96
CA PRO A 122 -21.47 2.17 -5.59
C PRO A 122 -21.30 3.66 -5.20
N PRO A 123 -21.77 4.08 -4.00
CA PRO A 123 -21.50 5.40 -3.43
C PRO A 123 -20.00 5.70 -3.30
N ILE A 124 -19.64 6.99 -3.26
CA ILE A 124 -18.24 7.44 -3.35
C ILE A 124 -17.32 6.91 -2.25
N ASP A 125 -17.81 6.75 -1.03
CA ASP A 125 -17.06 6.16 0.09
C ASP A 125 -16.72 4.68 -0.14
N VAL A 126 -17.59 3.96 -0.84
CA VAL A 126 -17.39 2.56 -1.21
C VAL A 126 -16.44 2.43 -2.40
N ILE A 127 -16.53 3.36 -3.37
CA ILE A 127 -15.55 3.47 -4.46
C ILE A 127 -14.15 3.76 -3.89
N MET A 128 -14.03 4.62 -2.88
CA MET A 128 -12.76 4.91 -2.22
C MET A 128 -12.13 3.66 -1.59
N VAL A 129 -12.93 2.84 -0.89
CA VAL A 129 -12.44 1.58 -0.32
C VAL A 129 -12.03 0.61 -1.43
N TRP A 130 -12.82 0.50 -2.49
CA TRP A 130 -12.53 -0.38 -3.62
C TRP A 130 -11.26 0.06 -4.37
N HIS A 131 -11.07 1.36 -4.57
CA HIS A 131 -9.86 1.96 -5.14
C HIS A 131 -8.64 1.57 -4.32
N ALA A 132 -8.63 1.79 -3.00
CA ALA A 132 -7.52 1.38 -2.14
C ALA A 132 -7.23 -0.12 -2.20
N TYR A 133 -8.25 -0.94 -2.45
CA TYR A 133 -8.09 -2.38 -2.62
C TYR A 133 -7.48 -2.76 -3.98
N LEU A 134 -7.88 -2.10 -5.08
CA LEU A 134 -7.28 -2.26 -6.40
C LEU A 134 -5.79 -1.86 -6.40
N LEU A 135 -5.42 -0.86 -5.60
CA LEU A 135 -4.03 -0.44 -5.37
C LEU A 135 -3.22 -1.41 -4.49
N ASN A 136 -3.82 -2.54 -4.07
CA ASN A 136 -3.14 -3.70 -3.52
C ASN A 136 -3.24 -4.88 -4.50
N PRO A 137 -2.66 -4.77 -5.72
CA PRO A 137 -3.07 -5.57 -6.86
C PRO A 137 -2.76 -7.06 -6.69
N GLY A 138 -1.69 -7.42 -5.97
CA GLY A 138 -1.39 -8.82 -5.67
C GLY A 138 -2.40 -9.47 -4.71
N TRP A 139 -2.90 -8.73 -3.72
CA TRP A 139 -3.95 -9.21 -2.82
C TRP A 139 -5.30 -9.28 -3.51
N TYR A 140 -5.66 -8.25 -4.28
CA TYR A 140 -6.90 -8.20 -5.06
C TYR A 140 -6.99 -9.38 -6.04
N ALA A 141 -5.91 -9.65 -6.79
CA ALA A 141 -5.83 -10.76 -7.73
C ALA A 141 -5.88 -12.14 -7.04
N GLU A 142 -5.25 -12.29 -5.87
CA GLU A 142 -5.30 -13.54 -5.10
C GLU A 142 -6.69 -13.79 -4.53
N ASP A 143 -7.27 -12.79 -3.87
CA ASP A 143 -8.58 -12.89 -3.23
C ASP A 143 -9.70 -13.09 -4.24
N GLY A 144 -9.62 -12.48 -5.43
CA GLY A 144 -10.54 -12.76 -6.54
C GLY A 144 -10.62 -14.24 -6.93
N LYS A 145 -9.54 -15.01 -6.71
CA LYS A 145 -9.51 -16.47 -6.94
C LYS A 145 -9.93 -17.26 -5.70
N ARG A 146 -9.66 -16.74 -4.51
CA ARG A 146 -9.82 -17.44 -3.22
C ARG A 146 -11.19 -17.25 -2.59
N ILE A 147 -11.84 -16.12 -2.82
CA ILE A 147 -13.07 -15.70 -2.14
C ILE A 147 -14.22 -15.79 -3.13
N GLU A 148 -15.11 -16.76 -2.91
CA GLU A 148 -16.20 -17.03 -3.84
C GLU A 148 -17.16 -15.84 -4.03
N ALA A 149 -17.38 -15.03 -3.00
CA ALA A 149 -18.19 -13.82 -3.08
C ALA A 149 -17.64 -12.78 -4.08
N PHE A 150 -16.37 -12.87 -4.48
CA PHE A 150 -15.74 -11.85 -5.34
C PHE A 150 -15.98 -12.05 -6.83
N LYS A 151 -16.69 -13.11 -7.25
CA LYS A 151 -17.06 -13.30 -8.66
C LYS A 151 -17.77 -12.07 -9.23
N GLY A 152 -18.72 -11.50 -8.49
CA GLY A 152 -19.39 -10.26 -8.89
C GLY A 152 -18.45 -9.05 -8.89
N LEU A 153 -17.57 -8.93 -7.88
CA LEU A 153 -16.61 -7.83 -7.76
C LEU A 153 -15.61 -7.82 -8.92
N LEU A 154 -15.12 -8.98 -9.36
CA LEU A 154 -14.23 -9.08 -10.51
C LEU A 154 -14.91 -8.61 -11.79
N GLN A 155 -16.17 -9.01 -12.03
CA GLN A 155 -16.92 -8.56 -13.20
C GLN A 155 -17.23 -7.06 -13.14
N ALA A 156 -17.53 -6.51 -11.95
CA ALA A 156 -17.64 -5.07 -11.77
C ALA A 156 -16.30 -4.36 -12.04
N GLY A 157 -15.17 -4.96 -11.67
CA GLY A 157 -13.83 -4.44 -11.96
C GLY A 157 -13.54 -4.34 -13.45
N GLU A 158 -13.94 -5.33 -14.24
CA GLU A 158 -13.85 -5.24 -15.71
C GLU A 158 -14.71 -4.10 -16.27
N ALA A 159 -15.95 -3.96 -15.78
CA ALA A 159 -16.82 -2.85 -16.18
C ALA A 159 -16.26 -1.49 -15.74
N PHE A 160 -15.64 -1.41 -14.56
CA PHE A 160 -14.98 -0.22 -14.05
C PHE A 160 -13.78 0.18 -14.90
N GLY A 161 -12.90 -0.77 -15.21
CA GLY A 161 -11.75 -0.54 -16.09
C GLY A 161 -12.16 -0.15 -17.51
N ALA A 162 -13.25 -0.70 -18.04
CA ALA A 162 -13.79 -0.34 -19.35
C ALA A 162 -14.42 1.07 -19.38
N ALA A 163 -14.99 1.53 -18.27
CA ALA A 163 -15.55 2.88 -18.15
C ALA A 163 -14.48 3.96 -17.92
N LEU A 164 -13.28 3.58 -17.45
CA LEU A 164 -12.18 4.49 -17.16
C LEU A 164 -11.65 5.13 -18.45
N GLY A 165 -11.64 6.46 -18.49
CA GLY A 165 -11.35 7.26 -19.69
C GLY A 165 -12.51 7.34 -20.68
N GLY A 166 -13.70 6.86 -20.29
CA GLY A 166 -14.94 6.88 -21.05
C GLY A 166 -16.05 7.53 -20.22
N GLU A 167 -17.04 6.74 -19.79
CA GLU A 167 -18.23 7.25 -19.08
C GLU A 167 -18.00 7.51 -17.57
N LEU A 168 -16.88 7.08 -16.99
CA LEU A 168 -16.70 7.15 -15.53
C LEU A 168 -16.71 8.59 -15.00
N GLY A 169 -16.01 9.52 -15.64
CA GLY A 169 -16.01 10.93 -15.24
C GLY A 169 -17.41 11.54 -15.20
N GLU A 170 -18.25 11.24 -16.22
CA GLU A 170 -19.64 11.70 -16.27
C GLU A 170 -20.50 11.08 -15.17
N LEU A 171 -20.33 9.78 -14.89
CA LEU A 171 -21.04 9.06 -13.83
C LEU A 171 -20.69 9.55 -12.42
N LEU A 172 -19.50 10.10 -12.22
CA LEU A 172 -19.06 10.69 -10.96
C LEU A 172 -19.61 12.12 -10.77
N ALA A 173 -19.72 12.88 -11.86
CA ALA A 173 -20.24 14.24 -11.84
C ALA A 173 -21.78 14.31 -11.78
N ALA A 174 -22.47 13.27 -12.27
CA ALA A 174 -23.92 13.22 -12.28
C ALA A 174 -24.51 12.73 -10.96
N GLU A 175 -25.69 13.26 -10.61
CA GLU A 175 -26.50 12.73 -9.52
C GLU A 175 -26.88 11.25 -9.79
N PRO A 176 -26.84 10.37 -8.78
CA PRO A 176 -27.17 8.97 -8.97
C PRO A 176 -28.65 8.81 -9.35
N SER A 177 -28.91 8.05 -10.42
CA SER A 177 -30.29 7.74 -10.81
C SER A 177 -31.05 7.01 -9.71
N GLN A 178 -32.37 7.20 -9.63
CA GLN A 178 -33.21 6.51 -8.64
C GLN A 178 -33.03 4.98 -8.71
N ARG A 179 -32.92 4.43 -9.91
CA ARG A 179 -32.67 3.00 -10.13
C ARG A 179 -31.36 2.52 -9.48
N ARG A 180 -30.29 3.32 -9.57
CA ARG A 180 -28.99 3.02 -8.95
C ARG A 180 -29.10 3.03 -7.41
N ILE A 181 -29.82 4.02 -6.88
CA ILE A 181 -30.12 4.13 -5.43
C ILE A 181 -30.92 2.92 -4.95
N ASP A 182 -32.02 2.58 -5.64
CA ASP A 182 -32.89 1.46 -5.27
C ASP A 182 -32.15 0.13 -5.32
N ASN A 183 -31.32 -0.08 -6.36
CA ASN A 183 -30.49 -1.27 -6.49
C ASN A 183 -29.51 -1.39 -5.32
N TRP A 184 -28.83 -0.31 -4.95
CA TRP A 184 -27.93 -0.28 -3.79
C TRP A 184 -28.65 -0.63 -2.49
N VAL A 185 -29.80 0.00 -2.22
CA VAL A 185 -30.57 -0.24 -1.00
C VAL A 185 -31.05 -1.70 -0.96
N GLN A 186 -31.55 -2.23 -2.08
CA GLN A 186 -31.98 -3.62 -2.20
C GLN A 186 -30.82 -4.60 -1.94
N MET A 187 -29.62 -4.32 -2.46
CA MET A 187 -28.46 -5.19 -2.31
C MET A 187 -27.84 -5.13 -0.91
N THR A 188 -27.76 -3.95 -0.30
CA THR A 188 -26.93 -3.72 0.90
C THR A 188 -27.72 -3.49 2.18
N ALA A 189 -29.01 -3.17 2.06
CA ALA A 189 -29.85 -2.70 3.16
C ALA A 189 -29.23 -1.49 3.90
N THR A 190 -28.55 -0.60 3.17
CA THR A 190 -28.03 0.67 3.68
C THR A 190 -28.44 1.81 2.75
N SER A 191 -28.61 3.01 3.28
CA SER A 191 -28.82 4.21 2.45
C SER A 191 -27.68 4.39 1.44
N PHE A 192 -27.98 4.95 0.26
CA PHE A 192 -26.96 5.25 -0.76
C PHE A 192 -26.06 6.41 -0.34
N ASP A 193 -26.64 7.48 0.21
CA ASP A 193 -25.90 8.57 0.82
C ASP A 193 -25.06 8.06 2.01
N PRO A 194 -23.73 8.21 1.99
CA PRO A 194 -22.87 7.73 3.06
C PRO A 194 -23.12 8.41 4.41
N PHE A 195 -23.53 9.68 4.41
CA PHE A 195 -23.78 10.42 5.65
C PHE A 195 -25.08 9.99 6.31
N LYS A 196 -26.14 9.79 5.51
CA LYS A 196 -27.36 9.16 6.00
C LYS A 196 -27.09 7.74 6.50
N ALA A 197 -26.34 6.93 5.75
CA ALA A 197 -25.97 5.59 6.18
C ALA A 197 -25.21 5.60 7.53
N ALA A 198 -24.34 6.59 7.78
CA ALA A 198 -23.62 6.71 9.04
C ALA A 198 -24.52 6.95 10.26
N THR A 199 -25.70 7.57 10.08
CA THR A 199 -26.69 7.73 11.15
C THR A 199 -27.50 6.46 11.42
N GLU A 200 -27.64 5.58 10.43
CA GLU A 200 -28.44 4.35 10.50
C GLU A 200 -27.62 3.13 10.94
N MET A 201 -26.32 3.13 10.63
CA MET A 201 -25.39 2.04 10.91
C MET A 201 -24.84 2.12 12.34
N VAL A 202 -25.55 1.53 13.30
CA VAL A 202 -25.18 1.55 14.72
C VAL A 202 -24.52 0.26 15.23
N THR A 203 -24.83 -0.88 14.62
CA THR A 203 -24.30 -2.20 15.01
C THR A 203 -23.86 -3.03 13.82
N ARG A 204 -22.95 -3.97 14.07
CA ARG A 204 -22.54 -5.04 13.16
C ARG A 204 -22.86 -6.42 13.73
N ASP A 205 -23.29 -7.31 12.86
CA ASP A 205 -23.39 -8.74 13.17
C ASP A 205 -22.01 -9.41 13.11
N ILE A 206 -21.60 -10.04 14.20
CA ILE A 206 -20.41 -10.89 14.26
C ILE A 206 -20.76 -12.29 14.75
N ALA A 207 -20.03 -13.30 14.29
CA ALA A 207 -20.18 -14.67 14.78
C ALA A 207 -19.20 -14.95 15.92
N CYS A 208 -19.70 -15.41 17.07
CA CYS A 208 -18.86 -15.76 18.21
C CYS A 208 -17.76 -16.77 17.82
N PRO A 209 -16.47 -16.48 18.05
CA PRO A 209 -15.38 -17.39 17.71
C PRO A 209 -15.42 -18.74 18.42
N LYS A 210 -16.21 -18.93 19.48
CA LYS A 210 -16.32 -20.19 20.21
C LYS A 210 -17.57 -20.98 19.80
N CYS A 211 -18.76 -20.38 19.91
CA CYS A 211 -20.02 -21.11 19.69
C CYS A 211 -20.74 -20.78 18.38
N ARG A 212 -20.28 -19.77 17.62
CA ARG A 212 -20.85 -19.27 16.36
C ARG A 212 -22.23 -18.60 16.47
N SER A 213 -22.74 -18.35 17.68
CA SER A 213 -23.95 -17.51 17.82
C SER A 213 -23.68 -16.11 17.28
N VAL A 214 -24.71 -15.50 16.68
CA VAL A 214 -24.66 -14.11 16.24
C VAL A 214 -24.63 -13.22 17.48
N VAL A 215 -23.75 -12.22 17.45
CA VAL A 215 -23.62 -11.16 18.46
C VAL A 215 -23.71 -9.83 17.73
N TYR A 216 -24.54 -8.91 18.24
CA TYR A 216 -24.71 -7.58 17.69
C TYR A 216 -23.70 -6.64 18.39
N ALA A 217 -22.61 -6.32 17.71
CA ALA A 217 -21.55 -5.46 18.23
C ALA A 217 -21.84 -4.00 17.84
N PRO A 218 -21.99 -3.07 18.80
CA PRO A 218 -22.05 -1.64 18.50
C PRO A 218 -20.78 -1.19 17.80
N TYR A 219 -20.90 -0.32 16.79
CA TYR A 219 -19.71 0.23 16.12
C TYR A 219 -18.88 1.11 17.08
N MET A 220 -19.56 1.85 17.95
CA MET A 220 -18.98 2.76 18.93
C MET A 220 -19.65 2.57 20.30
N THR A 221 -18.89 2.69 21.38
CA THR A 221 -19.38 2.71 22.77
C THR A 221 -18.69 3.83 23.56
N ALA A 222 -19.31 4.25 24.67
CA ALA A 222 -18.73 5.23 25.59
C ALA A 222 -17.42 4.73 26.23
N GLU A 223 -17.31 3.42 26.44
CA GLU A 223 -16.15 2.77 27.08
C GLU A 223 -14.98 2.53 26.10
N ALA A 224 -15.09 2.99 24.86
CA ALA A 224 -14.09 2.78 23.81
C ALA A 224 -13.86 1.30 23.43
N THR A 225 -14.91 0.48 23.51
CA THR A 225 -14.89 -0.97 23.26
C THR A 225 -15.75 -1.41 22.07
N GLY A 226 -16.31 -0.49 21.31
CA GLY A 226 -17.07 -0.74 20.09
C GLY A 226 -16.22 -1.33 18.95
N TYR A 227 -16.89 -1.90 17.94
CA TYR A 227 -16.25 -2.65 16.85
C TYR A 227 -15.25 -1.83 16.03
N LEU A 228 -15.48 -0.52 15.84
CA LEU A 228 -14.53 0.37 15.15
C LEU A 228 -13.49 0.98 16.11
N GLN A 229 -13.58 0.70 17.40
CA GLN A 229 -12.67 1.24 18.41
C GLN A 229 -11.48 0.30 18.65
N GLN A 230 -10.39 0.84 19.18
CA GLN A 230 -9.12 0.13 19.29
C GLN A 230 -9.21 -1.05 20.26
N ASN A 231 -9.89 -0.86 21.38
CA ASN A 231 -10.01 -1.85 22.46
C ASN A 231 -11.26 -2.71 22.29
N PHE A 232 -11.67 -2.98 21.04
CA PHE A 232 -12.87 -3.76 20.74
C PHE A 232 -12.91 -5.04 21.57
N THR A 233 -13.95 -5.14 22.41
CA THR A 233 -14.25 -6.31 23.20
C THR A 233 -15.75 -6.39 23.47
N ILE A 234 -16.31 -7.59 23.33
CA ILE A 234 -17.72 -7.85 23.65
C ILE A 234 -17.88 -9.29 24.12
N LYS A 235 -18.83 -9.52 25.03
CA LYS A 235 -19.15 -10.87 25.49
C LYS A 235 -20.18 -11.53 24.58
N CYS A 236 -20.01 -12.82 24.35
CA CYS A 236 -21.02 -13.64 23.72
C CYS A 236 -22.32 -13.61 24.54
N THR A 237 -23.44 -13.28 23.88
CA THR A 237 -24.78 -13.19 24.50
C THR A 237 -25.35 -14.55 24.93
N LYS A 238 -24.82 -15.64 24.38
CA LYS A 238 -25.20 -17.00 24.72
C LYS A 238 -24.64 -17.38 26.10
N THR A 239 -25.54 -17.56 27.08
CA THR A 239 -25.22 -17.73 28.51
C THR A 239 -24.23 -18.87 28.78
N GLU A 240 -24.39 -20.02 28.13
CA GLU A 240 -23.48 -21.16 28.28
C GLU A 240 -22.11 -20.96 27.60
N CYS A 241 -21.98 -19.96 26.74
CA CYS A 241 -20.73 -19.65 26.06
C CYS A 241 -19.92 -18.57 26.80
N ASN A 242 -20.55 -17.41 27.04
CA ASN A 242 -19.99 -16.22 27.71
C ASN A 242 -18.54 -15.87 27.30
N PHE A 243 -18.18 -16.15 26.06
CA PHE A 243 -16.81 -16.01 25.56
C PHE A 243 -16.48 -14.54 25.30
N ASP A 244 -15.27 -14.11 25.67
CA ASP A 244 -14.75 -12.78 25.35
C ASP A 244 -14.32 -12.70 23.89
N ILE A 245 -15.03 -11.90 23.11
CA ILE A 245 -14.80 -11.69 21.69
C ILE A 245 -13.97 -10.42 21.53
N THR A 246 -12.87 -10.53 20.79
CA THR A 246 -11.92 -9.45 20.49
C THR A 246 -11.54 -9.53 19.02
N ARG A 247 -10.86 -8.51 18.48
CA ARG A 247 -10.34 -8.56 17.11
C ARG A 247 -9.41 -9.76 16.89
N ASP A 248 -8.54 -10.06 17.86
CA ASP A 248 -7.60 -11.20 17.78
C ASP A 248 -8.33 -12.55 17.74
N THR A 249 -9.41 -12.73 18.49
CA THR A 249 -10.17 -14.00 18.48
C THR A 249 -11.01 -14.16 17.21
N LEU A 250 -11.50 -13.04 16.64
CA LEU A 250 -12.14 -12.99 15.32
C LEU A 250 -11.15 -13.33 14.19
N ALA A 251 -9.97 -12.71 14.20
CA ALA A 251 -8.88 -12.97 13.26
C ALA A 251 -8.40 -14.43 13.31
N LEU A 252 -8.25 -14.97 14.52
CA LEU A 252 -7.94 -16.38 14.73
C LEU A 252 -9.01 -17.28 14.10
N ARG A 253 -10.30 -16.98 14.30
CA ARG A 253 -11.38 -17.77 13.71
C ARG A 253 -11.37 -17.69 12.18
N LYS A 254 -11.07 -16.54 11.58
CA LYS A 254 -10.88 -16.38 10.13
C LYS A 254 -9.73 -17.26 9.61
N LEU A 255 -8.56 -17.22 10.26
CA LEU A 255 -7.42 -18.08 9.90
C LEU A 255 -7.77 -19.57 9.99
N VAL A 256 -8.40 -19.97 11.10
CA VAL A 256 -8.81 -21.35 11.32
C VAL A 256 -9.82 -21.82 10.29
N LYS A 257 -10.75 -20.97 9.87
CA LYS A 257 -11.70 -21.28 8.79
C LYS A 257 -10.98 -21.61 7.49
N ASP A 258 -10.00 -20.79 7.10
CA ASP A 258 -9.23 -21.01 5.88
C ASP A 258 -8.27 -22.21 6.00
N LEU A 259 -7.71 -22.50 7.19
CA LEU A 259 -6.94 -23.71 7.46
C LEU A 259 -7.79 -24.98 7.41
N ALA A 260 -9.01 -24.94 7.94
CA ALA A 260 -9.86 -26.12 8.06
C ALA A 260 -10.55 -26.52 6.75
N ARG A 261 -10.75 -25.57 5.83
CA ARG A 261 -11.32 -25.83 4.50
C ARG A 261 -10.57 -26.93 3.77
N THR A 262 -11.27 -27.89 3.19
CA THR A 262 -10.66 -28.88 2.31
C THR A 262 -11.55 -29.16 1.11
N ASP A 263 -10.92 -29.25 -0.06
CA ASP A 263 -11.54 -29.82 -1.25
C ASP A 263 -11.07 -31.26 -1.42
N ALA A 264 -12.03 -32.16 -1.62
CA ALA A 264 -11.77 -33.57 -1.92
C ALA A 264 -10.93 -33.76 -3.19
N SER A 265 -11.03 -32.83 -4.16
CA SER A 265 -10.21 -32.84 -5.37
C SER A 265 -8.84 -32.19 -5.18
N GLY A 266 -8.66 -31.41 -4.11
CA GLY A 266 -7.45 -30.67 -3.78
C GLY A 266 -7.03 -29.63 -4.81
N LYS A 267 -7.93 -29.18 -5.70
CA LYS A 267 -7.61 -28.37 -6.89
C LYS A 267 -8.19 -26.96 -6.86
N LYS A 268 -8.96 -26.56 -5.83
CA LYS A 268 -9.53 -25.22 -5.77
C LYS A 268 -8.63 -24.24 -5.01
N ALA A 269 -8.58 -23.00 -5.52
CA ALA A 269 -7.89 -21.88 -4.85
C ALA A 269 -8.54 -21.53 -3.50
N THR A 270 -9.85 -21.73 -3.38
CA THR A 270 -10.66 -21.43 -2.18
C THR A 270 -10.23 -22.18 -0.92
N ASP A 271 -9.47 -23.28 -1.07
CA ASP A 271 -8.95 -24.07 0.05
C ASP A 271 -7.52 -23.70 0.44
N MET A 272 -6.91 -22.74 -0.24
CA MET A 272 -5.55 -22.28 0.05
C MET A 272 -5.60 -21.11 1.03
N LEU A 273 -4.50 -20.84 1.74
CA LEU A 273 -4.41 -19.69 2.64
C LEU A 273 -4.14 -18.41 1.85
N ALA A 274 -4.60 -17.27 2.37
CA ALA A 274 -4.21 -15.96 1.87
C ALA A 274 -2.67 -15.81 1.85
N GLY A 275 -2.13 -15.26 0.76
CA GLY A 275 -0.71 -15.00 0.55
C GLY A 275 0.09 -16.20 0.04
N THR A 276 -0.60 -17.27 -0.38
CA THR A 276 0.05 -18.55 -0.71
C THR A 276 -0.02 -18.93 -2.19
N ILE A 277 -0.93 -18.35 -2.97
CA ILE A 277 -1.12 -18.76 -4.37
C ILE A 277 -0.73 -17.69 -5.40
N HIS A 278 -0.49 -16.44 -5.00
CA HIS A 278 -0.07 -15.41 -5.93
C HIS A 278 1.40 -15.04 -5.72
N THR A 279 2.17 -15.04 -6.81
CA THR A 279 3.60 -14.70 -6.82
C THR A 279 3.92 -13.87 -8.06
N ALA A 280 5.09 -13.22 -8.08
CA ALA A 280 5.51 -12.39 -9.22
C ALA A 280 5.57 -13.16 -10.55
N THR A 281 5.94 -14.45 -10.52
CA THR A 281 6.12 -15.26 -11.74
C THR A 281 5.00 -16.27 -11.99
N ASN A 282 4.14 -16.50 -10.99
CA ASN A 282 2.99 -17.36 -11.12
C ASN A 282 1.80 -16.73 -10.41
N VAL A 283 0.83 -16.29 -11.21
CA VAL A 283 -0.34 -15.60 -10.70
C VAL A 283 -1.34 -16.53 -9.99
N GLN A 284 -1.18 -17.86 -10.08
CA GLN A 284 -2.03 -18.85 -9.43
C GLN A 284 -1.27 -20.17 -9.15
N ASP A 285 -0.31 -20.12 -8.23
CA ASP A 285 0.48 -21.26 -7.79
C ASP A 285 -0.27 -22.11 -6.73
N LEU A 286 -1.22 -22.92 -7.20
CA LEU A 286 -1.99 -23.83 -6.34
C LEU A 286 -1.12 -24.91 -5.69
N THR A 287 -0.02 -25.30 -6.34
CA THR A 287 0.92 -26.28 -5.82
C THR A 287 1.61 -25.73 -4.58
N ARG A 288 2.14 -24.50 -4.66
CA ARG A 288 2.70 -23.78 -3.52
C ARG A 288 1.68 -23.62 -2.39
N GLY A 289 0.47 -23.18 -2.70
CA GLY A 289 -0.60 -23.06 -1.70
C GLY A 289 -0.83 -24.36 -0.93
N ARG A 290 -0.92 -25.48 -1.65
CA ARG A 290 -1.17 -26.81 -1.06
C ARG A 290 -0.02 -27.26 -0.18
N ILE A 291 1.21 -27.05 -0.66
CA ILE A 291 2.43 -27.39 0.07
C ILE A 291 2.49 -26.58 1.38
N VAL A 292 2.33 -25.25 1.31
CA VAL A 292 2.42 -24.37 2.48
C VAL A 292 1.37 -24.75 3.53
N LYS A 293 0.11 -24.88 3.12
CA LYS A 293 -0.98 -25.28 4.02
C LYS A 293 -0.76 -26.69 4.59
N GLY A 294 -0.33 -27.63 3.76
CA GLY A 294 0.00 -29.00 4.18
C GLY A 294 1.13 -29.04 5.22
N THR A 295 2.22 -28.30 4.99
CA THR A 295 3.34 -28.18 5.94
C THR A 295 2.87 -27.60 7.27
N MET A 296 2.09 -26.51 7.23
CA MET A 296 1.53 -25.88 8.44
C MET A 296 0.65 -26.86 9.24
N LEU A 297 -0.25 -27.56 8.57
CA LEU A 297 -1.13 -28.54 9.23
C LEU A 297 -0.38 -29.78 9.70
N SER A 298 0.72 -30.16 9.04
CA SER A 298 1.55 -31.28 9.48
C SER A 298 2.29 -31.01 10.79
N SER A 299 2.38 -29.74 11.23
CA SER A 299 2.94 -29.37 12.53
C SER A 299 2.10 -29.89 13.69
N PHE A 300 0.81 -30.19 13.46
CA PHE A 300 -0.05 -30.82 14.46
C PHE A 300 0.12 -32.35 14.42
N THR A 301 0.25 -32.97 15.60
CA THR A 301 0.21 -34.43 15.74
C THR A 301 -1.18 -35.01 15.38
N LEU A 302 -2.21 -34.16 15.39
CA LEU A 302 -3.58 -34.49 15.02
C LEU A 302 -3.77 -34.38 13.51
N LYS A 303 -3.75 -35.53 12.82
CA LYS A 303 -4.37 -35.63 11.49
C LYS A 303 -5.87 -35.35 11.62
N ARG A 304 -6.49 -34.73 10.61
CA ARG A 304 -7.95 -34.54 10.56
C ARG A 304 -8.62 -35.89 10.84
N PRO A 305 -9.28 -36.08 12.01
CA PRO A 305 -9.77 -37.39 12.38
C PRO A 305 -10.89 -37.83 11.43
N ALA A 306 -11.04 -39.15 11.24
CA ALA A 306 -12.29 -39.68 10.72
C ALA A 306 -13.42 -39.25 11.67
N GLY A 307 -14.51 -38.73 11.10
CA GLY A 307 -15.73 -38.41 11.82
C GLY A 307 -16.35 -39.66 12.46
N GLN A 308 -17.47 -39.45 13.17
CA GLN A 308 -18.13 -40.48 13.98
C GLN A 308 -18.55 -41.74 13.19
N THR A 309 -18.62 -41.66 11.86
CA THR A 309 -18.89 -42.79 10.97
C THR A 309 -17.57 -43.30 10.36
N PRO A 310 -17.27 -44.61 10.43
CA PRO A 310 -16.10 -45.18 9.77
C PRO A 310 -16.00 -44.75 8.30
N GLY A 311 -14.86 -44.18 7.92
CA GLY A 311 -14.57 -43.75 6.54
C GLY A 311 -15.02 -42.32 6.16
N LYS A 312 -15.81 -41.62 6.99
CA LYS A 312 -16.20 -40.22 6.72
C LYS A 312 -15.22 -39.27 7.39
N LEU A 313 -14.70 -38.26 6.70
CA LEU A 313 -13.86 -37.22 7.32
C LEU A 313 -14.69 -36.30 8.24
N MET A 314 -14.09 -35.84 9.35
CA MET A 314 -14.65 -34.76 10.18
C MET A 314 -15.02 -33.55 9.31
N SER A 315 -16.05 -32.77 9.66
CA SER A 315 -16.41 -31.55 8.93
C SER A 315 -15.39 -30.41 9.11
N ASP A 316 -15.35 -29.46 8.18
CA ASP A 316 -14.46 -28.29 8.29
C ASP A 316 -14.73 -27.50 9.58
N PHE A 317 -16.00 -27.41 9.98
CA PHE A 317 -16.38 -26.76 11.24
C PHE A 317 -15.81 -27.46 12.47
N ALA A 318 -15.96 -28.78 12.56
CA ALA A 318 -15.45 -29.53 13.71
C ALA A 318 -13.92 -29.53 13.75
N TYR A 319 -13.25 -29.61 12.59
CA TYR A 319 -11.79 -29.51 12.53
C TYR A 319 -11.31 -28.10 12.89
N GLY A 320 -12.04 -27.06 12.46
CA GLY A 320 -11.78 -25.69 12.89
C GLY A 320 -11.91 -25.52 14.41
N ASP A 321 -12.95 -26.08 15.03
CA ASP A 321 -13.12 -26.02 16.49
C ASP A 321 -11.96 -26.69 17.24
N LEU A 322 -11.41 -27.79 16.71
CA LEU A 322 -10.19 -28.41 17.25
C LEU A 322 -8.97 -27.48 17.15
N LEU A 323 -8.77 -26.82 16.00
CA LEU A 323 -7.66 -25.86 15.83
C LEU A 323 -7.78 -24.66 16.77
N MET A 324 -9.00 -24.17 17.02
CA MET A 324 -9.22 -23.11 18.02
C MET A 324 -8.79 -23.55 19.42
N GLN A 325 -9.13 -24.79 19.81
CA GLN A 325 -8.75 -25.36 21.11
C GLN A 325 -7.24 -25.57 21.23
N LEU A 326 -6.58 -26.06 20.17
CA LEU A 326 -5.12 -26.22 20.12
C LEU A 326 -4.38 -24.90 20.26
N GLY A 327 -4.89 -23.85 19.61
CA GLY A 327 -4.42 -22.48 19.78
C GLY A 327 -4.81 -21.85 21.12
N GLN A 328 -5.58 -22.56 21.96
CA GLN A 328 -6.17 -22.04 23.22
C GLN A 328 -6.87 -20.69 23.01
N TYR A 329 -7.55 -20.53 21.88
CA TYR A 329 -8.20 -19.28 21.46
C TYR A 329 -7.26 -18.06 21.40
N GLN A 330 -5.96 -18.28 21.21
CA GLN A 330 -4.95 -17.23 21.10
C GLN A 330 -4.17 -17.36 19.78
N LEU A 331 -4.23 -16.31 18.95
CA LEU A 331 -3.56 -16.26 17.65
C LEU A 331 -2.04 -16.53 17.74
N PRO A 332 -1.29 -15.94 18.70
CA PRO A 332 0.14 -16.20 18.82
C PRO A 332 0.49 -17.67 19.10
N LYS A 333 -0.35 -18.37 19.89
CA LYS A 333 -0.15 -19.79 20.23
C LYS A 333 -0.40 -20.70 19.04
N LEU A 334 -1.45 -20.44 18.26
CA LEU A 334 -1.66 -21.20 17.03
C LEU A 334 -0.53 -20.93 16.02
N ARG A 335 -0.14 -19.65 15.86
CA ARG A 335 0.95 -19.24 14.97
C ARG A 335 2.25 -19.99 15.27
N SER A 336 2.68 -20.04 16.53
CA SER A 336 3.93 -20.71 16.90
C SER A 336 3.91 -22.19 16.49
N GLN A 337 2.78 -22.87 16.70
CA GLN A 337 2.61 -24.27 16.29
C GLN A 337 2.66 -24.44 14.76
N LEU A 338 1.96 -23.60 14.00
CA LEU A 338 1.94 -23.66 12.53
C LEU A 338 3.34 -23.54 11.91
N THR A 339 4.24 -22.78 12.55
CA THR A 339 5.59 -22.53 12.04
C THR A 339 6.63 -23.60 12.35
N LEU A 340 6.34 -24.56 13.24
CA LEU A 340 7.33 -25.54 13.73
C LEU A 340 8.04 -26.32 12.61
N LYS A 341 7.30 -26.70 11.57
CA LYS A 341 7.83 -27.45 10.41
C LYS A 341 8.19 -26.57 9.22
N MET A 342 8.00 -25.25 9.32
CA MET A 342 8.39 -24.33 8.27
C MET A 342 9.87 -23.95 8.42
N LYS A 343 10.62 -23.97 7.31
CA LYS A 343 12.02 -23.54 7.28
C LYS A 343 12.14 -22.12 7.84
N ALA A 344 13.10 -21.89 8.75
CA ALA A 344 13.32 -20.61 9.43
C ALA A 344 12.02 -20.02 10.07
N GLY A 345 11.13 -20.87 10.58
CA GLY A 345 9.86 -20.45 11.16
C GLY A 345 8.90 -19.78 10.15
N GLY A 346 9.09 -20.03 8.86
CA GLY A 346 8.27 -19.48 7.78
C GLY A 346 8.65 -18.07 7.33
N GLY A 347 9.54 -17.37 8.03
CA GLY A 347 10.13 -16.09 7.63
C GLY A 347 9.13 -15.06 7.07
N LYS A 348 9.49 -14.43 5.94
CA LYS A 348 8.64 -13.43 5.25
C LYS A 348 7.28 -13.99 4.83
N LEU A 349 7.22 -15.26 4.44
CA LEU A 349 5.96 -15.89 4.02
C LEU A 349 4.95 -15.95 5.16
N MET A 350 5.40 -16.33 6.37
CA MET A 350 4.50 -16.32 7.52
C MET A 350 4.03 -14.91 7.86
N GLY A 351 4.90 -13.90 7.73
CA GLY A 351 4.51 -12.50 7.86
C GLY A 351 3.38 -12.12 6.89
N ARG A 352 3.54 -12.43 5.60
CA ARG A 352 2.52 -12.19 4.56
C ARG A 352 1.22 -12.93 4.82
N ILE A 353 1.27 -14.20 5.24
CA ILE A 353 0.05 -14.97 5.55
C ILE A 353 -0.67 -14.31 6.72
N MET A 354 0.04 -14.00 7.81
CA MET A 354 -0.57 -13.44 9.01
C MET A 354 -1.12 -12.02 8.82
N SER A 355 -0.58 -11.23 7.88
CA SER A 355 -1.12 -9.90 7.59
C SER A 355 -2.53 -9.92 7.01
N ALA A 356 -2.99 -11.06 6.48
CA ALA A 356 -4.36 -11.26 6.00
C ALA A 356 -5.38 -11.59 7.11
N TYR A 357 -4.92 -11.87 8.34
CA TYR A 357 -5.77 -12.30 9.45
C TYR A 357 -5.63 -11.33 10.63
N VAL A 358 -6.27 -10.17 10.51
CA VAL A 358 -6.25 -9.07 11.50
C VAL A 358 -7.64 -8.77 12.09
N ASP A 359 -8.69 -9.26 11.43
CA ASP A 359 -10.10 -9.13 11.82
C ASP A 359 -10.94 -10.29 11.24
N ASP A 360 -12.27 -10.20 11.33
CA ASP A 360 -13.23 -11.13 10.73
C ASP A 360 -13.66 -10.80 9.29
N LYS A 361 -13.22 -9.68 8.72
CA LYS A 361 -13.61 -9.28 7.37
C LYS A 361 -13.05 -10.25 6.34
N MET A 362 -13.69 -10.36 5.18
CA MET A 362 -13.26 -11.36 4.19
C MET A 362 -11.96 -11.01 3.44
N PHE A 363 -11.57 -9.74 3.38
CA PHE A 363 -10.42 -9.26 2.61
C PHE A 363 -9.08 -9.71 3.22
N SER A 364 -8.07 -9.95 2.39
CA SER A 364 -6.70 -10.21 2.86
C SER A 364 -5.89 -8.92 3.09
N VAL A 365 -6.51 -7.76 2.90
CA VAL A 365 -5.96 -6.42 3.16
C VAL A 365 -6.75 -5.78 4.30
N GLU A 366 -6.04 -5.09 5.20
CA GLU A 366 -6.67 -4.22 6.20
C GLU A 366 -7.07 -2.90 5.51
N LEU A 367 -8.32 -2.86 5.04
CA LEU A 367 -8.79 -1.82 4.11
C LEU A 367 -8.93 -0.43 4.76
N VAL A 368 -9.17 -0.31 6.07
CA VAL A 368 -9.24 1.00 6.73
C VAL A 368 -7.88 1.66 6.65
N GLY A 369 -6.83 0.96 7.07
CA GLY A 369 -5.46 1.44 6.97
C GLY A 369 -5.01 1.67 5.53
N ALA A 370 -5.45 0.85 4.56
CA ALA A 370 -5.13 1.06 3.14
C ALA A 370 -5.69 2.39 2.64
N VAL A 371 -6.97 2.69 2.91
CA VAL A 371 -7.59 3.99 2.56
C VAL A 371 -6.86 5.15 3.22
N LEU A 372 -6.54 5.03 4.52
CA LEU A 372 -5.83 6.07 5.26
C LEU A 372 -4.43 6.34 4.71
N ARG A 373 -3.71 5.31 4.25
CA ARG A 373 -2.41 5.46 3.56
C ARG A 373 -2.56 6.19 2.23
N GLN A 374 -3.52 5.78 1.41
CA GLN A 374 -3.82 6.43 0.13
C GLN A 374 -4.29 7.88 0.30
N GLY A 375 -4.88 8.25 1.44
CA GLY A 375 -5.27 9.62 1.74
C GLY A 375 -4.13 10.64 1.66
N SER A 376 -2.88 10.23 1.94
CA SER A 376 -1.72 11.12 1.80
C SER A 376 -1.39 11.43 0.33
N PHE A 377 -1.52 10.44 -0.57
CA PHE A 377 -1.39 10.64 -2.01
C PHE A 377 -2.50 11.55 -2.54
N VAL A 378 -3.76 11.28 -2.17
CA VAL A 378 -4.93 12.10 -2.53
C VAL A 378 -4.72 13.57 -2.13
N THR A 379 -4.31 13.80 -0.88
CA THR A 379 -4.06 15.15 -0.35
C THR A 379 -2.99 15.88 -1.16
N LYS A 380 -1.88 15.21 -1.49
CA LYS A 380 -0.81 15.81 -2.32
C LYS A 380 -1.29 16.17 -3.72
N MET A 381 -2.05 15.29 -4.37
CA MET A 381 -2.59 15.57 -5.70
C MET A 381 -3.61 16.73 -5.68
N TYR A 382 -4.41 16.81 -4.61
CA TYR A 382 -5.35 17.90 -4.37
C TYR A 382 -4.65 19.24 -4.12
N ASP A 383 -3.62 19.26 -3.26
CA ASP A 383 -2.83 20.45 -2.94
C ASP A 383 -2.05 20.97 -4.16
N LEU A 384 -1.60 20.06 -5.04
CA LEU A 384 -1.00 20.40 -6.34
C LEU A 384 -2.00 20.98 -7.34
N GLN A 385 -3.30 20.98 -7.00
CA GLN A 385 -4.42 21.37 -7.87
C GLN A 385 -4.64 20.46 -9.08
N TRP A 386 -3.94 19.32 -9.17
CA TRP A 386 -4.07 18.38 -10.29
C TRP A 386 -5.46 17.72 -10.33
N THR A 387 -6.11 17.59 -9.18
CA THR A 387 -7.47 17.03 -9.09
C THR A 387 -8.55 18.08 -9.37
N ARG A 388 -8.20 19.35 -9.58
CA ARG A 388 -9.19 20.41 -9.79
C ARG A 388 -9.93 20.14 -11.12
N PRO A 389 -11.27 20.16 -11.12
CA PRO A 389 -12.04 19.99 -12.35
C PRO A 389 -11.60 20.99 -13.43
N GLY A 390 -11.38 20.47 -14.64
CA GLY A 390 -10.95 21.24 -15.81
C GLY A 390 -9.49 21.67 -15.85
N PHE A 391 -8.65 21.27 -14.89
CA PHE A 391 -7.23 21.65 -14.86
C PHE A 391 -6.44 21.20 -16.10
N PHE A 392 -6.82 20.07 -16.69
CA PHE A 392 -6.15 19.47 -17.86
C PHE A 392 -6.99 19.55 -19.14
N ASP A 393 -7.94 20.48 -19.25
CA ASP A 393 -8.81 20.62 -20.43
C ASP A 393 -8.10 21.34 -21.59
N SER A 394 -7.09 22.15 -21.28
CA SER A 394 -6.27 22.79 -22.31
C SER A 394 -5.24 21.81 -22.87
N THR A 395 -4.96 21.93 -24.17
CA THR A 395 -3.92 21.12 -24.83
C THR A 395 -2.53 21.36 -24.24
N GLU A 396 -2.27 22.54 -23.68
CA GLU A 396 -0.98 22.88 -23.05
C GLU A 396 -0.80 22.16 -21.71
N ASP A 397 -1.87 22.03 -20.93
CA ASP A 397 -1.84 21.39 -19.62
C ASP A 397 -1.86 19.86 -19.76
N GLU A 398 -2.58 19.31 -20.74
CA GLU A 398 -2.64 17.87 -21.01
C GLU A 398 -1.27 17.24 -21.35
N VAL A 399 -0.33 18.03 -21.85
CA VAL A 399 1.07 17.61 -22.06
C VAL A 399 1.69 17.07 -20.77
N ALA A 400 1.30 17.57 -19.58
CA ALA A 400 1.76 17.02 -18.30
C ALA A 400 1.34 15.56 -18.08
N LEU A 401 0.12 15.20 -18.50
CA LEU A 401 -0.37 13.82 -18.41
C LEU A 401 0.38 12.92 -19.40
N GLN A 402 0.67 13.42 -20.61
CA GLN A 402 1.52 12.74 -21.57
C GLN A 402 2.92 12.45 -21.00
N HIS A 403 3.55 13.41 -20.33
CA HIS A 403 4.82 13.17 -19.63
C HIS A 403 4.69 12.13 -18.51
N SER A 404 3.61 12.17 -17.73
CA SER A 404 3.34 11.19 -16.67
C SER A 404 3.26 9.77 -17.25
N ILE A 405 2.53 9.60 -18.35
CA ILE A 405 2.41 8.34 -19.10
C ILE A 405 3.78 7.89 -19.60
N ALA A 406 4.54 8.76 -20.26
CA ALA A 406 5.84 8.39 -20.82
C ALA A 406 6.86 8.01 -19.73
N ARG A 407 6.88 8.75 -18.63
CA ARG A 407 7.73 8.46 -17.47
C ARG A 407 7.33 7.16 -16.78
N TYR A 408 6.05 6.83 -16.72
CA TYR A 408 5.56 5.55 -16.22
C TYR A 408 6.06 4.36 -17.06
N HIS A 409 6.00 4.44 -18.39
CA HIS A 409 6.52 3.37 -19.24
C HIS A 409 8.04 3.21 -19.09
N ALA A 410 8.78 4.31 -18.98
CA ALA A 410 10.21 4.28 -18.66
C ALA A 410 10.47 3.68 -17.26
N PHE A 411 9.58 3.89 -16.30
CA PHE A 411 9.67 3.28 -14.97
C PHE A 411 9.47 1.75 -15.02
N LEU A 412 8.52 1.25 -15.82
CA LEU A 412 8.37 -0.18 -16.08
C LEU A 412 9.60 -0.80 -16.77
N ASP A 413 10.20 -0.06 -17.71
CA ASP A 413 11.44 -0.46 -18.38
C ASP A 413 12.64 -0.51 -17.41
N LEU A 414 12.70 0.42 -16.46
CA LEU A 414 13.67 0.36 -15.37
C LEU A 414 13.45 -0.89 -14.50
N MET A 415 12.19 -1.18 -14.14
CA MET A 415 11.80 -2.37 -13.36
C MET A 415 12.09 -3.69 -14.09
N SER A 416 11.95 -3.74 -15.41
CA SER A 416 12.22 -4.96 -16.19
C SER A 416 13.72 -5.31 -16.14
N SER A 417 14.58 -4.29 -16.19
CA SER A 417 16.04 -4.46 -16.20
C SER A 417 16.67 -4.77 -14.83
N SER A 418 15.93 -4.60 -13.73
CA SER A 418 16.45 -4.76 -12.36
C SER A 418 15.48 -5.49 -11.43
N PRO A 419 15.24 -6.81 -11.62
CA PRO A 419 14.21 -7.56 -10.89
C PRO A 419 14.37 -7.63 -9.36
N ALA A 420 15.59 -7.47 -8.87
CA ALA A 420 15.90 -7.49 -7.43
C ALA A 420 15.79 -6.11 -6.75
N SER A 421 15.68 -5.02 -7.53
CA SER A 421 15.65 -3.66 -7.00
C SER A 421 14.23 -3.24 -6.63
N PHE A 422 14.11 -2.49 -5.54
CA PHE A 422 12.89 -1.78 -5.18
C PHE A 422 13.02 -0.33 -5.64
N PHE A 423 12.13 0.11 -6.53
CA PHE A 423 12.10 1.45 -7.08
C PHE A 423 10.91 2.24 -6.55
N VAL A 424 11.12 3.52 -6.29
CA VAL A 424 10.12 4.41 -5.67
C VAL A 424 9.63 5.40 -6.72
N PRO A 425 8.32 5.42 -7.06
CA PRO A 425 7.76 6.31 -8.06
C PRO A 425 7.74 7.77 -7.58
N THR A 426 7.72 8.71 -8.52
CA THR A 426 7.31 10.11 -8.26
C THR A 426 5.79 10.23 -8.39
N LEU A 427 5.16 11.30 -7.89
CA LEU A 427 3.69 11.43 -7.85
C LEU A 427 3.05 11.29 -9.26
N ASP A 428 3.65 11.88 -10.29
CA ASP A 428 3.22 11.76 -11.68
C ASP A 428 3.30 10.32 -12.22
N ILE A 429 4.40 9.61 -11.93
CA ILE A 429 4.58 8.19 -12.29
C ILE A 429 3.57 7.31 -11.54
N ASP A 430 3.38 7.59 -10.25
CA ASP A 430 2.50 6.82 -9.37
C ASP A 430 1.03 7.03 -9.75
N LEU A 431 0.63 8.23 -10.16
CA LEU A 431 -0.70 8.48 -10.73
C LEU A 431 -0.96 7.57 -11.94
N ALA A 432 -0.05 7.53 -12.90
CA ALA A 432 -0.17 6.66 -14.08
C ALA A 432 -0.14 5.17 -13.70
N TRP A 433 0.68 4.79 -12.71
CA TRP A 433 0.76 3.42 -12.22
C TRP A 433 -0.53 2.97 -11.54
N HIS A 434 -1.06 3.76 -10.61
CA HIS A 434 -2.34 3.53 -9.96
C HIS A 434 -3.47 3.46 -10.99
N THR A 435 -3.48 4.35 -11.98
CA THR A 435 -4.48 4.32 -13.07
C THR A 435 -4.45 2.98 -13.82
N HIS A 436 -3.25 2.45 -14.10
CA HIS A 436 -3.12 1.13 -14.73
C HIS A 436 -3.64 0.02 -13.81
N GLN A 437 -3.40 0.08 -12.49
CA GLN A 437 -3.88 -0.89 -11.50
C GLN A 437 -5.42 -0.92 -11.37
N LEU A 438 -6.11 0.20 -11.63
CA LEU A 438 -7.58 0.23 -11.67
C LEU A 438 -8.16 -0.67 -12.78
N MET A 439 -7.35 -1.04 -13.77
CA MET A 439 -7.66 -2.01 -14.81
C MET A 439 -6.98 -3.36 -14.52
N ALA A 440 -7.34 -4.01 -13.41
CA ALA A 440 -6.61 -5.14 -12.82
C ALA A 440 -6.21 -6.28 -13.79
N SER A 441 -7.10 -6.64 -14.73
CA SER A 441 -6.80 -7.67 -15.75
C SER A 441 -5.78 -7.19 -16.78
N ASN A 442 -5.89 -5.94 -17.24
CA ASN A 442 -4.90 -5.32 -18.13
C ASN A 442 -3.55 -5.21 -17.43
N TYR A 443 -3.54 -4.69 -16.20
CA TYR A 443 -2.34 -4.56 -15.38
C TYR A 443 -1.59 -5.89 -15.22
N THR A 444 -2.32 -6.96 -14.91
CA THR A 444 -1.71 -8.29 -14.77
C THR A 444 -1.11 -8.77 -16.09
N ARG A 445 -1.87 -8.68 -17.19
CA ARG A 445 -1.42 -9.12 -18.51
C ARG A 445 -0.20 -8.34 -18.97
N ASP A 446 -0.23 -7.03 -18.84
CA ASP A 446 0.76 -6.12 -19.41
C ASP A 446 2.07 -6.17 -18.60
N THR A 447 2.00 -6.23 -17.26
CA THR A 447 3.21 -6.41 -16.42
C THR A 447 3.87 -7.77 -16.63
N VAL A 448 3.10 -8.86 -16.64
CA VAL A 448 3.64 -10.21 -16.91
C VAL A 448 4.23 -10.29 -18.32
N GLY A 449 3.54 -9.72 -19.32
CA GLY A 449 3.97 -9.77 -20.72
C GLY A 449 5.22 -8.95 -21.03
N PHE A 450 5.32 -7.72 -20.51
CA PHE A 450 6.40 -6.78 -20.88
C PHE A 450 7.51 -6.69 -19.84
N VAL A 451 7.18 -6.78 -18.56
CA VAL A 451 8.16 -6.72 -17.47
C VAL A 451 8.70 -8.13 -17.12
N GLY A 452 8.03 -9.18 -17.63
CA GLY A 452 8.38 -10.58 -17.41
C GLY A 452 7.92 -11.14 -16.06
N ARG A 453 7.21 -10.33 -15.27
CA ARG A 453 6.66 -10.69 -13.96
C ARG A 453 5.56 -9.71 -13.57
N PHE A 454 4.64 -10.17 -12.73
CA PHE A 454 3.70 -9.31 -12.05
C PHE A 454 4.44 -8.34 -11.12
N ILE A 455 4.08 -7.06 -11.19
CA ILE A 455 4.64 -6.02 -10.32
C ILE A 455 3.63 -5.73 -9.22
N ASP A 456 3.95 -6.13 -7.99
CA ASP A 456 3.11 -5.80 -6.84
C ASP A 456 3.35 -4.34 -6.42
N HIS A 457 2.32 -3.73 -5.83
CA HIS A 457 2.41 -2.40 -5.21
C HIS A 457 2.19 -2.59 -3.72
N ASP A 458 3.30 -2.81 -3.00
CA ASP A 458 3.24 -3.00 -1.56
C ASP A 458 2.98 -1.65 -0.89
N ASP A 459 1.77 -1.50 -0.35
CA ASP A 459 1.33 -0.27 0.29
C ASP A 459 1.91 -0.08 1.70
N LYS A 460 2.83 -0.96 2.16
CA LYS A 460 3.50 -0.88 3.47
C LYS A 460 5.01 -1.05 3.34
N VAL A 461 5.74 0.06 3.24
CA VAL A 461 7.21 0.10 3.19
C VAL A 461 7.78 0.94 4.31
N GLU A 462 8.80 0.44 5.00
CA GLU A 462 9.44 1.19 6.09
C GLU A 462 10.11 2.48 5.55
N GLU A 463 9.93 3.61 6.24
CA GLU A 463 10.36 4.94 5.74
C GLU A 463 11.86 5.01 5.40
N SER A 464 12.73 4.48 6.26
CA SER A 464 14.18 4.53 6.03
C SER A 464 14.60 3.70 4.81
N GLN A 465 13.95 2.55 4.60
CA GLN A 465 14.10 1.75 3.40
C GLN A 465 13.63 2.54 2.17
N LEU A 466 12.46 3.20 2.25
CA LEU A 466 11.88 3.96 1.15
C LEU A 466 12.79 5.11 0.70
N ALA A 467 13.35 5.88 1.64
CA ALA A 467 14.28 6.97 1.33
C ALA A 467 15.56 6.47 0.63
N SER A 468 16.14 5.36 1.12
CA SER A 468 17.34 4.78 0.50
C SER A 468 17.08 4.23 -0.92
N SER A 469 15.91 3.64 -1.12
CA SER A 469 15.46 3.12 -2.42
C SER A 469 15.14 4.24 -3.41
N PHE A 470 14.68 5.39 -2.93
CA PHE A 470 14.49 6.57 -3.78
C PHE A 470 15.80 7.07 -4.39
N ASP A 471 16.88 7.12 -3.60
CA ASP A 471 18.21 7.49 -4.10
C ASP A 471 18.75 6.48 -5.13
N ILE A 472 18.50 5.18 -4.91
CA ILE A 472 18.82 4.12 -5.88
C ILE A 472 18.05 4.34 -7.18
N THR A 473 16.75 4.65 -7.07
CA THR A 473 15.88 4.93 -8.23
C THR A 473 16.41 6.10 -9.05
N CYS A 474 16.76 7.21 -8.40
CA CYS A 474 17.34 8.38 -9.06
C CYS A 474 18.61 8.05 -9.85
N ARG A 475 19.53 7.26 -9.26
CA ARG A 475 20.78 6.87 -9.92
C ARG A 475 20.52 5.93 -11.08
N ALA A 476 19.69 4.91 -10.89
CA ALA A 476 19.38 3.93 -11.92
C ALA A 476 18.67 4.59 -13.12
N TRP A 477 17.73 5.49 -12.86
CA TRP A 477 17.05 6.28 -13.90
C TRP A 477 18.03 7.14 -14.71
N LYS A 478 18.89 7.92 -14.04
CA LYS A 478 19.89 8.75 -14.72
C LYS A 478 20.84 7.92 -15.57
N ASN A 479 21.28 6.77 -15.07
CA ASN A 479 22.16 5.86 -15.80
C ASN A 479 21.48 5.25 -17.03
N ARG A 480 20.18 4.92 -16.93
CA ARG A 480 19.43 4.27 -18.02
C ARG A 480 18.96 5.24 -19.10
N PHE A 481 18.50 6.43 -18.72
CA PHE A 481 17.83 7.37 -19.62
C PHE A 481 18.61 8.67 -19.88
N GLY A 482 19.71 8.91 -19.16
CA GLY A 482 20.52 10.12 -19.33
C GLY A 482 19.87 11.42 -18.80
N VAL A 483 18.65 11.35 -18.28
CA VAL A 483 17.89 12.50 -17.74
C VAL A 483 17.72 12.38 -16.23
N GLN A 484 17.43 13.50 -15.56
CA GLN A 484 17.17 13.50 -14.11
C GLN A 484 15.84 12.81 -13.80
N TYR A 485 15.75 12.19 -12.61
CA TYR A 485 14.51 11.55 -12.19
C TYR A 485 13.50 12.54 -11.60
N THR A 486 13.97 13.51 -10.81
CA THR A 486 13.16 14.55 -10.17
C THR A 486 13.48 15.93 -10.71
N HIS A 487 12.44 16.77 -10.81
CA HIS A 487 12.51 18.14 -11.30
C HIS A 487 11.84 19.17 -10.37
N CYS A 488 11.18 18.72 -9.29
CA CYS A 488 10.46 19.54 -8.30
C CYS A 488 11.32 20.56 -7.52
N GLY A 489 12.66 20.46 -7.61
CA GLY A 489 13.59 21.36 -6.92
C GLY A 489 13.80 21.07 -5.42
N CYS A 490 13.11 20.08 -4.85
CA CYS A 490 13.26 19.70 -3.45
C CYS A 490 14.66 19.10 -3.15
N PRO A 491 15.25 19.36 -1.96
CA PRO A 491 16.45 18.64 -1.55
C PRO A 491 16.13 17.14 -1.39
N LEU A 492 16.96 16.28 -1.98
CA LEU A 492 16.99 14.87 -1.56
C LEU A 492 17.45 14.78 -0.10
N PRO A 493 17.00 13.76 0.65
CA PRO A 493 17.48 13.51 2.00
C PRO A 493 19.01 13.51 2.07
N GLY A 494 19.59 14.34 2.95
CA GLY A 494 21.03 14.32 3.24
C GLY A 494 21.96 15.16 2.34
N GLN A 495 21.48 15.91 1.34
CA GLN A 495 22.37 16.65 0.42
C GLN A 495 22.69 18.10 0.84
N THR A 496 23.91 18.53 0.52
CA THR A 496 24.40 19.92 0.66
C THR A 496 24.10 20.75 -0.58
N ILE A 497 24.17 22.09 -0.46
CA ILE A 497 23.92 23.03 -1.57
C ILE A 497 24.85 22.79 -2.78
N GLY A 498 26.10 22.36 -2.55
CA GLY A 498 27.06 22.08 -3.64
C GLY A 498 26.67 20.89 -4.52
N GLN A 499 26.04 19.86 -3.96
CA GLN A 499 25.51 18.71 -4.72
C GLN A 499 24.26 19.08 -5.54
N ARG A 500 23.58 20.19 -5.18
CA ARG A 500 22.46 20.74 -5.97
C ARG A 500 22.94 21.45 -7.23
N LEU A 501 24.04 22.20 -7.14
CA LEU A 501 24.59 22.96 -8.27
C LEU A 501 25.14 22.03 -9.37
N SER A 502 25.83 20.94 -9.01
CA SER A 502 26.31 19.97 -10.00
C SER A 502 25.20 19.23 -10.77
N ARG A 503 23.97 19.24 -10.24
CA ARG A 503 22.77 18.67 -10.87
C ARG A 503 22.02 19.63 -11.78
N LEU A 504 22.21 20.93 -11.63
CA LEU A 504 21.60 21.97 -12.46
C LEU A 504 22.41 22.25 -13.74
N VAL A 505 23.63 21.72 -13.86
CA VAL A 505 24.57 21.99 -14.97
C VAL A 505 24.59 20.87 -16.02
N GLY A 506 23.52 20.08 -16.13
CA GLY A 506 23.36 19.09 -17.19
C GLY A 506 22.28 19.52 -18.18
N GLN A 507 22.60 20.41 -19.12
CA GLN A 507 21.72 20.67 -20.27
C GLN A 507 21.80 19.47 -21.21
N THR A 508 20.75 18.64 -21.23
CA THR A 508 20.54 17.70 -22.33
C THR A 508 20.12 18.51 -23.54
N THR A 509 20.87 18.40 -24.63
CA THR A 509 20.72 19.22 -25.85
C THR A 509 19.53 18.81 -26.73
N ASN A 510 18.77 17.77 -26.36
CA ASN A 510 17.58 17.31 -27.08
C ASN A 510 16.33 17.31 -26.17
N PRO A 511 15.17 17.76 -26.67
CA PRO A 511 13.92 17.69 -25.92
C PRO A 511 13.52 16.22 -25.70
N SER A 512 13.40 15.81 -24.44
CA SER A 512 13.01 14.46 -24.05
C SER A 512 11.59 14.47 -23.48
N TYR A 513 10.75 13.55 -23.94
CA TYR A 513 9.41 13.31 -23.38
C TYR A 513 9.44 12.82 -21.92
N LEU A 514 10.63 12.57 -21.35
CA LEU A 514 10.81 12.23 -19.94
C LEU A 514 11.05 13.44 -19.03
N ILE A 515 11.22 14.64 -19.61
CA ILE A 515 11.46 15.90 -18.90
C ILE A 515 10.16 16.72 -18.94
N PRO A 516 9.43 16.88 -17.83
CA PRO A 516 8.17 17.63 -17.83
C PRO A 516 8.33 19.12 -18.20
N PRO A 517 7.23 19.81 -18.58
CA PRO A 517 7.28 21.20 -18.97
C PRO A 517 7.72 22.08 -17.79
N ASN A 518 8.44 23.16 -18.09
CA ASN A 518 9.04 24.03 -17.08
C ASN A 518 8.01 24.98 -16.42
N ARG A 519 7.07 24.39 -15.67
CA ARG A 519 6.03 25.07 -14.87
C ARG A 519 6.05 24.51 -13.45
N ASP A 520 6.07 25.37 -12.44
CA ASP A 520 6.29 24.97 -11.04
C ASP A 520 5.29 23.91 -10.53
N THR A 521 4.01 24.03 -10.91
CA THR A 521 2.94 23.04 -10.59
C THR A 521 3.19 21.67 -11.21
N LEU A 522 3.75 21.61 -12.41
CA LEU A 522 4.02 20.38 -13.14
C LEU A 522 5.32 19.73 -12.68
N LEU A 523 6.34 20.55 -12.41
CA LEU A 523 7.60 20.07 -11.84
C LEU A 523 7.40 19.51 -10.44
N ALA A 524 6.51 20.10 -9.63
CA ALA A 524 6.19 19.61 -8.29
C ALA A 524 5.61 18.18 -8.29
N ALA A 525 4.94 17.73 -9.34
CA ALA A 525 4.46 16.35 -9.45
C ALA A 525 5.59 15.32 -9.64
N THR A 526 6.81 15.75 -9.95
CA THR A 526 7.99 14.86 -9.93
C THR A 526 8.57 14.67 -8.52
N HIS A 527 7.84 15.07 -7.47
CA HIS A 527 8.18 14.79 -6.08
C HIS A 527 8.06 13.29 -5.77
N PRO A 528 8.90 12.72 -4.87
CA PRO A 528 8.75 11.33 -4.42
C PRO A 528 7.33 11.03 -3.93
N SER A 529 6.73 9.94 -4.40
CA SER A 529 5.52 9.40 -3.77
C SER A 529 5.91 8.56 -2.56
N ASP A 530 5.49 8.99 -1.37
CA ASP A 530 5.85 8.38 -0.09
C ASP A 530 4.63 7.87 0.69
N HIS A 531 3.47 7.73 0.04
CA HIS A 531 2.23 7.28 0.67
C HIS A 531 2.30 5.84 1.23
N ASN A 532 3.24 5.03 0.72
CA ASN A 532 3.56 3.69 1.24
C ASN A 532 4.47 3.72 2.48
N ALA A 533 5.00 4.89 2.88
CA ALA A 533 5.89 5.02 4.02
C ALA A 533 5.16 4.75 5.33
N VAL A 534 5.61 3.73 6.05
CA VAL A 534 5.10 3.36 7.36
C VAL A 534 6.22 3.23 8.40
N PHE A 535 5.91 3.36 9.68
CA PHE A 535 6.87 3.09 10.78
C PHE A 535 6.43 1.93 11.67
N ALA A 536 7.41 1.13 12.10
CA ALA A 536 7.20 0.06 13.08
C ALA A 536 7.01 0.62 14.50
N PHE A 537 6.02 0.09 15.21
CA PHE A 537 5.57 0.56 16.52
C PHE A 537 6.67 0.63 17.58
N HIS A 538 7.62 -0.31 17.55
CA HIS A 538 8.77 -0.34 18.47
C HIS A 538 9.77 0.81 18.26
N HIS A 539 9.62 1.59 17.20
CA HIS A 539 10.43 2.76 16.89
C HIS A 539 9.63 4.06 16.84
N LYS A 540 8.36 4.09 17.31
CA LYS A 540 7.50 5.30 17.29
C LYS A 540 8.20 6.53 17.86
N ALA A 541 8.71 6.43 19.10
CA ALA A 541 9.39 7.55 19.75
C ALA A 541 10.67 8.00 19.00
N ALA A 542 11.40 7.04 18.40
CA ALA A 542 12.61 7.33 17.62
C ALA A 542 12.27 8.00 16.28
N SER A 543 11.21 7.54 15.62
CA SER A 543 10.68 8.12 14.38
C SER A 543 10.13 9.53 14.62
N GLU A 544 9.29 9.73 15.62
CA GLU A 544 8.78 11.05 16.03
C GLU A 544 9.91 12.01 16.41
N ALA A 545 10.93 11.52 17.12
CA ALA A 545 12.12 12.31 17.43
C ALA A 545 12.92 12.66 16.17
N ALA A 546 13.07 11.72 15.23
CA ALA A 546 13.72 11.98 13.95
C ALA A 546 12.93 12.97 13.08
N GLN A 547 11.60 12.94 13.12
CA GLN A 547 10.72 13.90 12.46
C GLN A 547 10.81 15.28 13.08
N ARG A 548 10.71 15.40 14.41
CA ARG A 548 10.90 16.67 15.13
C ARG A 548 12.24 17.29 14.77
N ARG A 549 13.32 16.50 14.80
CA ARG A 549 14.65 16.94 14.37
C ARG A 549 14.70 17.38 12.90
N ARG A 550 14.03 16.66 11.99
CA ARG A 550 13.96 17.04 10.56
C ARG A 550 13.16 18.33 10.35
N ARG A 551 11.99 18.47 10.98
CA ARG A 551 11.17 19.71 10.96
C ARG A 551 11.93 20.90 11.53
N GLU A 552 12.59 20.73 12.68
CA GLU A 552 13.44 21.75 13.27
C GLU A 552 14.60 22.15 12.36
N LYS A 553 15.25 21.18 11.70
CA LYS A 553 16.33 21.44 10.74
C LYS A 553 15.84 22.23 9.53
N ILE A 554 14.63 21.94 9.05
CA ILE A 554 13.99 22.64 7.93
C ILE A 554 13.57 24.05 8.35
N ALA A 555 12.96 24.22 9.52
CA ALA A 555 12.62 25.53 10.06
C ALA A 555 13.87 26.41 10.28
N LYS A 556 14.94 25.86 10.84
CA LYS A 556 16.24 26.53 10.99
C LYS A 556 16.84 26.91 9.63
N ARG A 557 16.67 26.06 8.61
CA ARG A 557 17.13 26.33 7.25
C ARG A 557 16.33 27.46 6.60
N ALA A 558 14.99 27.43 6.71
CA ALA A 558 14.12 28.49 6.20
C ALA A 558 14.46 29.85 6.86
N GLN A 559 14.67 29.86 8.19
CA GLN A 559 15.13 31.05 8.91
C GLN A 559 16.51 31.54 8.43
N ARG A 560 17.43 30.63 8.10
CA ARG A 560 18.74 30.99 7.56
C ARG A 560 18.64 31.57 6.14
N GLU A 561 17.81 31.00 5.29
CA GLU A 561 17.57 31.48 3.92
C GLU A 561 16.89 32.86 3.92
N LEU A 562 15.98 33.11 4.86
CA LEU A 562 15.40 34.44 5.14
C LEU A 562 16.48 35.45 5.60
N LYS A 563 17.38 35.05 6.50
CA LYS A 563 18.47 35.91 7.00
C LYS A 563 19.54 36.22 5.95
N GLU A 564 19.79 35.29 5.03
CA GLU A 564 20.80 35.44 3.97
C GLU A 564 20.28 36.21 2.74
N GLY A 565 19.06 36.74 2.77
CA GLY A 565 18.48 37.50 1.65
C GLY A 565 18.24 36.67 0.38
N LYS A 566 18.32 35.34 0.47
CA LYS A 566 18.16 34.40 -0.66
C LYS A 566 16.69 34.04 -0.93
N ALA A 567 15.75 34.84 -0.42
CA ALA A 567 14.32 34.58 -0.51
C ALA A 567 13.71 34.72 -1.93
N GLY A 568 14.52 34.87 -2.99
CA GLY A 568 14.07 35.20 -4.34
C GLY A 568 14.34 34.17 -5.44
N GLY A 569 14.96 33.01 -5.16
CA GLY A 569 15.41 32.08 -6.21
C GLY A 569 14.57 30.81 -6.33
N ARG A 570 13.49 30.86 -7.13
CA ARG A 570 12.57 29.75 -7.51
C ARG A 570 11.65 29.23 -6.41
N ARG A 571 10.46 29.84 -6.33
CA ARG A 571 9.27 29.33 -5.61
C ARG A 571 8.71 28.10 -6.33
N GLY A 572 9.24 26.92 -6.06
CA GLY A 572 8.39 25.72 -6.17
C GLY A 572 7.27 25.85 -5.13
N LEU A 573 6.03 25.45 -5.48
CA LEU A 573 4.92 25.36 -4.53
C LEU A 573 5.42 24.79 -3.19
N ALA A 574 5.04 25.40 -2.08
CA ALA A 574 5.42 24.95 -0.75
C ALA A 574 4.66 23.64 -0.43
N HIS A 575 5.11 22.53 -1.01
CA HIS A 575 4.66 21.17 -0.73
C HIS A 575 5.61 20.53 0.30
N ASP A 576 5.06 19.64 1.13
CA ASP A 576 5.79 19.06 2.25
C ASP A 576 7.11 18.38 1.81
N PRO A 577 8.21 18.54 2.56
CA PRO A 577 9.45 17.87 2.24
C PRO A 577 9.30 16.34 2.29
N ALA A 578 9.92 15.65 1.32
CA ALA A 578 9.80 14.20 1.15
C ALA A 578 10.10 13.41 2.43
N PHE A 579 9.32 12.35 2.69
CA PHE A 579 9.52 11.42 3.81
C PHE A 579 9.47 12.10 5.18
N LEU A 580 8.49 12.98 5.40
CA LEU A 580 8.24 13.65 6.70
C LEU A 580 6.91 13.30 7.35
N VAL A 581 5.98 12.70 6.61
CA VAL A 581 4.65 12.34 7.10
C VAL A 581 4.43 10.86 6.81
N PRO A 582 5.01 9.95 7.61
CA PRO A 582 4.57 8.57 7.52
C PRO A 582 3.11 8.46 7.90
N VAL A 583 2.44 7.49 7.31
CA VAL A 583 1.18 7.01 7.86
C VAL A 583 1.54 5.94 8.89
N PRO A 584 1.01 5.99 10.12
CA PRO A 584 1.30 4.96 11.11
C PRO A 584 1.02 3.57 10.53
N MET A 585 1.91 2.57 10.73
CA MET A 585 1.57 1.16 10.39
C MET A 585 0.27 0.71 11.07
N TYR A 586 -0.01 1.34 12.20
CA TYR A 586 -1.10 1.11 13.13
C TYR A 586 -1.49 2.48 13.70
N TYR A 587 -2.75 2.89 13.58
CA TYR A 587 -3.22 4.03 14.35
C TYR A 587 -3.38 3.57 15.80
N ALA A 588 -2.37 3.84 16.64
CA ALA A 588 -2.57 4.34 18.01
C ALA A 588 -1.31 4.33 18.88
N ALA A 589 -1.04 5.46 19.54
CA ALA A 589 -0.75 5.54 20.98
C ALA A 589 -0.77 7.04 21.36
N GLY A 590 -1.84 7.73 20.97
CA GLY A 590 -1.97 9.19 21.05
C GLY A 590 -3.36 9.70 20.65
N PHE A 591 -4.09 8.91 19.84
CA PHE A 591 -5.50 9.08 19.53
C PHE A 591 -6.31 8.10 20.39
N ALA A 592 -6.90 8.59 21.47
CA ALA A 592 -7.56 7.78 22.47
C ALA A 592 -9.03 7.51 22.09
N GLY A 593 -9.28 6.61 21.12
CA GLY A 593 -10.68 6.25 20.83
C GLY A 593 -10.98 5.33 19.66
N LEU A 594 -10.16 5.31 18.60
CA LEU A 594 -10.49 4.60 17.35
C LEU A 594 -9.41 3.64 16.90
N GLY A 595 -9.85 2.46 16.43
CA GLY A 595 -8.96 1.36 16.06
C GLY A 595 -8.84 1.21 14.56
N ALA A 596 -7.79 1.77 13.96
CA ALA A 596 -7.24 1.24 12.72
C ALA A 596 -6.00 0.38 13.05
N GLY A 597 -6.27 -0.90 13.32
CA GLY A 597 -5.31 -2.00 13.42
C GLY A 597 -4.33 -1.97 14.59
N ASN A 598 -4.37 -2.99 15.46
CA ASN A 598 -3.24 -3.43 16.27
C ASN A 598 -2.80 -4.80 15.70
N ILE A 599 -1.52 -4.98 15.38
CA ILE A 599 -0.93 -6.32 15.20
C ILE A 599 0.17 -6.50 16.23
N VAL A 600 0.05 -7.62 16.97
CA VAL A 600 0.93 -8.19 18.01
C VAL A 600 0.94 -7.48 19.37
N ASN A 601 -0.06 -7.77 20.20
CA ASN A 601 0.18 -7.87 21.64
C ASN A 601 0.87 -9.24 21.90
N GLY A 602 2.15 -9.30 21.62
CA GLY A 602 3.04 -10.40 22.00
C GLY A 602 3.96 -9.89 23.08
N GLY A 603 3.65 -10.24 24.33
CA GLY A 603 4.42 -9.82 25.50
C GLY A 603 5.92 -10.04 25.34
N ILE A 604 6.67 -9.06 25.83
CA ILE A 604 8.02 -9.14 26.40
C ILE A 604 8.75 -10.47 26.10
N GLY A 605 9.52 -10.48 25.01
CA GLY A 605 10.53 -11.51 24.74
C GLY A 605 10.36 -12.24 23.39
N GLY A 606 11.13 -11.81 22.39
CA GLY A 606 11.51 -12.66 21.26
C GLY A 606 10.95 -12.27 19.89
N PHE A 607 11.80 -11.59 19.10
CA PHE A 607 11.82 -11.52 17.63
C PHE A 607 10.62 -10.89 16.87
N GLY A 608 10.70 -9.55 16.75
CA GLY A 608 10.56 -8.78 15.51
C GLY A 608 9.51 -9.18 14.48
N GLY A 609 8.30 -8.61 14.59
CA GLY A 609 7.43 -8.40 13.44
C GLY A 609 7.96 -7.23 12.60
N CYS A 610 8.99 -7.47 11.79
CA CYS A 610 9.47 -6.48 10.83
C CYS A 610 8.35 -6.13 9.84
N ALA A 611 8.26 -4.86 9.44
CA ALA A 611 7.60 -4.47 8.19
C ALA A 611 8.11 -5.43 7.09
N VAL A 612 7.20 -5.95 6.26
CA VAL A 612 7.57 -6.85 5.18
C VAL A 612 8.26 -5.99 4.13
N GLY A 613 9.55 -5.70 4.35
CA GLY A 613 10.28 -4.75 3.54
C GLY A 613 10.23 -5.14 2.06
N ALA A 614 9.75 -4.20 1.25
CA ALA A 614 9.76 -4.28 -0.19
C ALA A 614 11.19 -4.53 -0.68
N GLY A 615 11.47 -5.76 -1.09
CA GLY A 615 12.83 -6.19 -1.37
C GLY A 615 12.84 -7.48 -2.13
N ALA A 616 13.00 -7.33 -3.45
CA ALA A 616 13.19 -8.33 -4.48
C ALA A 616 12.00 -9.26 -4.74
N CYS A 617 11.51 -9.19 -5.99
CA CYS A 617 10.96 -10.32 -6.73
C CYS A 617 12.08 -11.36 -6.98
N GLY A 618 12.80 -11.75 -5.92
CA GLY A 618 13.79 -12.81 -5.93
C GLY A 618 13.05 -14.14 -6.00
N VAL A 619 13.39 -14.89 -7.04
CA VAL A 619 12.96 -16.27 -7.34
C VAL A 619 12.52 -17.01 -6.09
N GLY A 620 11.28 -17.49 -6.12
CA GLY A 620 10.65 -18.23 -5.03
C GLY A 620 11.63 -19.21 -4.40
N GLY A 621 11.98 -18.97 -3.14
CA GLY A 621 12.66 -19.96 -2.34
C GLY A 621 11.73 -21.17 -2.25
N ALA A 622 12.08 -22.24 -2.97
CA ALA A 622 11.46 -23.54 -2.83
C ALA A 622 11.50 -23.92 -1.34
N ALA A 623 10.35 -23.83 -0.67
CA ALA A 623 10.25 -24.17 0.75
C ALA A 623 10.22 -25.69 0.98
N CYS A 624 10.19 -26.50 -0.09
CA CYS A 624 10.10 -27.95 -0.01
C CYS A 624 10.92 -28.60 -1.12
N GLY A 625 12.13 -29.03 -0.79
CA GLY A 625 12.95 -29.90 -1.63
C GLY A 625 13.72 -30.85 -0.73
N ALA A 626 13.23 -32.08 -0.62
CA ALA A 626 14.03 -33.20 -0.18
C ALA A 626 14.71 -33.77 -1.43
N THR A 627 16.01 -33.52 -1.59
CA THR A 627 16.99 -34.33 -2.36
C THR A 627 18.37 -33.71 -2.16
N GLY A 628 19.32 -34.50 -1.69
CA GLY A 628 20.72 -34.08 -1.54
C GLY A 628 21.49 -34.11 -2.86
N CYS A 629 22.53 -33.28 -2.94
CA CYS A 629 23.91 -33.62 -3.35
C CYS A 629 24.73 -32.35 -3.65
N GLY A 630 26.03 -32.41 -3.32
CA GLY A 630 27.10 -31.70 -4.02
C GLY A 630 27.47 -30.31 -3.48
N GLY A 631 28.45 -30.27 -2.58
CA GLY A 631 29.14 -29.03 -2.22
C GLY A 631 30.03 -28.52 -3.36
N GLY A 632 30.03 -27.21 -3.56
CA GLY A 632 30.99 -26.47 -4.36
C GLY A 632 31.22 -25.12 -3.68
N GLY A 633 32.38 -24.97 -3.03
CA GLY A 633 32.76 -23.75 -2.34
C GLY A 633 33.19 -22.66 -3.32
N CYS A 634 32.87 -21.41 -2.99
CA CYS A 634 33.53 -20.22 -3.51
C CYS A 634 33.71 -19.23 -2.35
N GLU A 635 34.93 -18.74 -2.25
CA GLU A 635 35.54 -18.01 -1.13
C GLU A 635 34.97 -16.59 -0.97
N PHE A 636 34.85 -16.15 0.29
CA PHE A 636 34.64 -14.75 0.65
C PHE A 636 36.00 -14.10 0.99
N PRO A 637 36.26 -12.83 0.62
CA PRO A 637 37.47 -12.15 1.02
C PRO A 637 37.38 -11.63 2.46
N HIS A 638 38.49 -11.80 3.16
CA HIS A 638 38.81 -11.35 4.51
C HIS A 638 38.53 -9.87 4.78
N PHE A 639 37.99 -9.56 5.96
CA PHE A 639 38.23 -8.29 6.65
C PHE A 639 38.69 -8.55 8.08
N CYS A 640 39.90 -8.08 8.37
CA CYS A 640 40.58 -8.12 9.66
C CYS A 640 39.92 -7.21 10.70
N ILE A 641 39.83 -7.68 11.94
CA ILE A 641 39.50 -6.88 13.13
C ILE A 641 40.72 -6.94 14.07
N PRO A 642 41.20 -5.82 14.64
CA PRO A 642 42.36 -5.82 15.52
C PRO A 642 41.98 -6.13 16.98
N TYR A 643 42.84 -6.92 17.63
CA TYR A 643 42.87 -7.18 19.07
C TYR A 643 43.40 -5.96 19.86
N PRO A 644 43.11 -5.92 21.17
CA PRO A 644 44.15 -5.69 22.16
C PRO A 644 44.23 -6.82 23.20
N SER A 645 45.46 -7.09 23.62
CA SER A 645 45.90 -7.98 24.70
C SER A 645 45.78 -7.25 26.08
N LEU A 646 45.89 -7.81 27.29
CA LEU A 646 46.74 -8.83 27.91
C LEU A 646 46.26 -9.05 29.39
N TYR A 647 46.82 -10.08 30.06
CA TYR A 647 46.76 -10.48 31.49
C TYR A 647 45.63 -11.43 31.93
N SER A 648 45.79 -12.53 32.68
CA SER A 648 46.89 -13.44 33.10
C SER A 648 46.30 -14.44 34.13
N ASN A 649 46.85 -15.66 34.20
CA ASN A 649 46.73 -16.73 35.23
C ASN A 649 45.51 -17.68 35.13
N GLY A 650 45.63 -19.01 35.17
CA GLY A 650 46.78 -19.92 35.29
C GLY A 650 46.31 -21.38 35.48
N LEU A 651 47.14 -22.35 35.05
CA LEU A 651 47.27 -23.78 35.46
C LEU A 651 46.02 -24.69 35.23
N SER A 652 46.06 -25.93 34.71
CA SER A 652 47.04 -27.03 34.83
C SER A 652 46.74 -28.17 33.81
N SER A 653 47.82 -28.86 33.39
CA SER A 653 47.93 -30.28 32.93
C SER A 653 47.06 -30.81 31.78
N ARG A 654 47.58 -30.95 30.55
CA ARG A 654 48.41 -32.05 29.97
C ARG A 654 47.75 -33.43 29.94
N GLY A 655 47.57 -33.97 28.73
CA GLY A 655 47.25 -35.38 28.48
C GLY A 655 47.00 -35.68 27.00
N CYS A 656 48.07 -35.85 26.25
CA CYS A 656 48.12 -36.12 24.80
C CYS A 656 47.83 -37.61 24.50
N TRP A 657 47.21 -37.92 23.33
CA TRP A 657 47.74 -38.82 22.27
C TRP A 657 46.65 -39.51 21.40
N ARG A 658 46.68 -39.12 20.12
CA ARG A 658 46.59 -39.89 18.84
C ARG A 658 45.42 -40.85 18.51
N ARG A 659 44.82 -40.50 17.34
CA ARG A 659 44.55 -41.28 16.11
C ARG A 659 44.06 -42.73 16.26
N VAL A 660 42.83 -42.99 15.81
CA VAL A 660 42.54 -43.55 14.47
C VAL A 660 41.41 -42.74 13.85
#